data_AF-A0A970Q1E0-F1
#
_entry.id   AF-A0A970Q1E0-F1
#
_cell.length_a   1.000
_cell.length_b   1.000
_cell.length_c   1.000
_cell.angle_alpha   90.00
_cell.angle_beta   90.00
_cell.angle_gamma   90.00
#
_symmetry.space_group_name_H-M   'P 1'
#
loop_
_entity.id
_entity.type
_entity.pdbx_description
1 polymer ?
#
loop_
_entity_poly.entity_id
_entity_poly.type
_entity_poly.pdbx_seq_one_letter_code
_entity_poly.pdbx_strand_id
1 'polypeptide(L)'
;TIVANGVVPTDWTLQLSGAQDETVTKAYFEQGLACPSSGHQVTWTDDKGTPEDTSDDEVWGGVPLWLLVAMVDDDPDIGDKHINFNDELAAAGYEVKVIAGDTWSTVLDSADIAGSDAYIVANTLNGDPLPLKTDGGKDCWPLYLKGSAISGGQQVGNIVRIELSGLPEPPAGWTLDLIGEIGDTITQQEFEEALACTGSGHCQEWTDNEGKVWSGVPLWVLLGAIDDIESGSHWTFDDTLAANYTVKVTNGDGDYSQTFAGSDLANSNDYIVANIYDGAPLDEGSAPLRLVGDGVTKDDGSGSLGGLAVGNIARIEILELQTPPAADGSWNLVLDGKISDVISQAEFEAGLGCPNSGHLVEWTDGDGNEWSGIPLWYLAGWVDDRQPHAYDFNQAVAGYKVVVKASDNYSVDFDSADINQSSDYIIANQCNGSALDGSWPLRLVGDGVANEGALTGKSVGKVAEIKLTSFESGSGGDIPQVRIVKYDEDNTTILDEITVDYLWMQNESGLDVIGDGTTVYKYEGITNNAADIWDAAETYPGGFKIANAIMGTRIKDLVELVGGMGAGTDIVFKAKDGWETKLPYSSIYTDPSVQARQGDAILAWYADGEYVPDYKDGMRLFFTPEDQVYGQWDMHETLPEAYWHYYYGDVMYPSCAGLSPKYITEISVYSVPESDWTLKLEGQDIGGLVKDISKTYFESALTCTMGANHKASYTDSENQTWGGMPLWLLVGFVDDEDQHSDNAFNESLAQAGYQVVLTADDGYSVTIDSTEIDRNNDYIVANTLNGLNISNDDDNWPLRLVGPAVSGQLSIGQIASIKLLAKDNGNPVYTVSPVSDDAYINGATTDGINTMTVKTGISGFKYFTINITPVTPHAGKETVVFTHLRNGVQLGINATRADFDTVTSAQAGFNVKAGDVIKAYIVDELTNDLTFNPIVLQ
;
A
#
# COMPACT_ATOMS: atom_id res chain seq x y z
N THR A 1 47.28 36.23 32.31
CA THR A 1 48.53 35.62 31.79
C THR A 1 48.15 34.59 30.76
N ILE A 2 48.76 34.70 29.60
CA ILE A 2 48.52 33.94 28.37
C ILE A 2 48.71 32.42 28.61
N VAL A 3 47.72 31.63 28.16
CA VAL A 3 47.75 30.18 27.86
C VAL A 3 47.67 29.18 29.03
N ALA A 4 46.52 28.49 29.08
CA ALA A 4 46.43 27.06 29.40
C ALA A 4 45.34 26.44 28.48
N ASN A 5 45.53 26.42 27.16
CA ASN A 5 45.70 25.14 26.43
C ASN A 5 46.31 25.25 25.01
N GLY A 6 47.04 26.30 24.68
CA GLY A 6 48.17 26.20 23.73
C GLY A 6 47.88 26.22 22.23
N VAL A 7 46.69 26.63 21.75
CA VAL A 7 46.50 27.11 20.37
C VAL A 7 45.53 28.29 20.43
N VAL A 8 45.91 29.45 19.90
CA VAL A 8 44.96 30.53 19.60
C VAL A 8 44.16 30.04 18.40
N PRO A 9 42.83 29.86 18.49
CA PRO A 9 42.07 29.50 17.31
C PRO A 9 42.22 30.60 16.24
N THR A 10 42.75 30.21 15.06
CA THR A 10 43.30 31.16 14.10
C THR A 10 42.25 31.79 13.18
N ASP A 11 41.09 31.16 13.02
CA ASP A 11 40.00 31.63 12.17
C ASP A 11 38.69 30.91 12.53
N TRP A 12 37.54 31.48 12.16
CA TRP A 12 36.23 30.85 12.31
C TRP A 12 35.27 31.34 11.22
N THR A 13 34.22 30.55 10.98
CA THR A 13 33.11 30.89 10.08
C THR A 13 31.79 30.69 10.79
N LEU A 14 30.89 31.65 10.64
CA LEU A 14 29.49 31.56 11.02
C LEU A 14 28.68 31.29 9.76
N GLN A 15 27.88 30.23 9.78
CA GLN A 15 26.94 29.91 8.70
C GLN A 15 25.61 30.61 8.98
N LEU A 16 25.05 31.27 7.98
CA LEU A 16 23.73 31.88 8.01
C LEU A 16 22.89 31.19 6.93
N SER A 17 21.67 30.78 7.25
CA SER A 17 20.75 30.16 6.30
C SER A 17 19.35 30.71 6.51
N GLY A 18 18.65 30.98 5.42
CA GLY A 18 17.29 31.55 5.39
C GLY A 18 16.77 31.59 3.96
N ALA A 19 16.28 32.75 3.50
CA ALA A 19 15.91 32.98 2.10
C ALA A 19 17.10 32.77 1.14
N GLN A 20 18.31 32.97 1.64
CA GLN A 20 19.58 32.62 0.99
C GLN A 20 20.59 32.10 2.02
N ASP A 21 21.67 31.48 1.55
CA ASP A 21 22.77 31.01 2.40
C ASP A 21 23.97 31.95 2.34
N GLU A 22 24.51 32.30 3.51
CA GLU A 22 25.68 33.16 3.63
C GLU A 22 26.73 32.59 4.59
N THR A 23 28.00 32.86 4.31
CA THR A 23 29.11 32.49 5.20
C THR A 23 29.84 33.74 5.69
N VAL A 24 29.70 34.02 6.98
CA VAL A 24 30.40 35.12 7.65
C VAL A 24 31.73 34.63 8.21
N THR A 25 32.83 35.04 7.58
CA THR A 25 34.17 34.79 8.13
C THR A 25 34.47 35.73 9.30
N LYS A 26 35.36 35.31 10.21
CA LYS A 26 35.89 36.17 11.28
C LYS A 26 36.35 37.53 10.77
N ALA A 27 37.12 37.53 9.67
CA ALA A 27 37.66 38.76 9.09
C ALA A 27 36.55 39.70 8.60
N TYR A 28 35.50 39.15 8.00
CA TYR A 28 34.34 39.92 7.55
C TYR A 28 33.54 40.50 8.74
N PHE A 29 33.30 39.69 9.77
CA PHE A 29 32.64 40.12 11.01
C PHE A 29 33.38 41.27 11.70
N GLU A 30 34.70 41.12 11.89
CA GLU A 30 35.54 42.15 12.52
C GLU A 30 35.66 43.42 11.65
N GLN A 31 35.65 43.28 10.32
CA GLN A 31 35.60 44.43 9.41
C GLN A 31 34.28 45.19 9.52
N GLY A 32 33.16 44.48 9.66
CA GLY A 32 31.83 45.07 9.90
C GLY A 32 31.80 45.90 11.19
N LEU A 33 32.38 45.39 12.27
CA LEU A 33 32.51 46.11 13.56
C LEU A 33 33.40 47.36 13.45
N ALA A 34 34.46 47.32 12.62
CA ALA A 34 35.39 48.43 12.46
C ALA A 34 34.86 49.57 11.57
N CYS A 35 33.66 49.44 11.01
CA CYS A 35 33.06 50.44 10.12
C CYS A 35 32.59 51.68 10.92
N PRO A 36 33.25 52.86 10.81
CA PRO A 36 33.03 53.97 11.73
C PRO A 36 31.67 54.68 11.61
N SER A 37 30.89 54.34 10.57
CA SER A 37 29.64 55.01 10.21
C SER A 37 28.41 54.11 10.23
N SER A 38 28.53 52.86 10.69
CA SER A 38 27.50 51.83 10.43
C SER A 38 26.66 51.41 11.63
N GLY A 39 27.06 51.70 12.87
CA GLY A 39 26.30 51.29 14.06
C GLY A 39 26.29 49.77 14.31
N HIS A 40 27.14 48.99 13.62
CA HIS A 40 27.17 47.53 13.73
C HIS A 40 27.76 47.01 15.06
N GLN A 41 28.37 47.87 15.87
CA GLN A 41 28.97 47.49 17.14
C GLN A 41 28.08 47.96 18.29
N VAL A 42 27.66 47.00 19.10
CA VAL A 42 26.93 47.25 20.35
C VAL A 42 27.63 46.56 21.52
N THR A 43 27.34 47.07 22.72
CA THR A 43 27.84 46.50 23.96
C THR A 43 26.73 46.41 24.98
N TRP A 44 26.71 45.31 25.74
CA TRP A 44 25.85 45.15 26.90
C TRP A 44 26.69 44.82 28.12
N THR A 45 26.31 45.38 29.27
CA THR A 45 26.97 45.14 30.55
C THR A 45 26.09 44.21 31.38
N ASP A 46 26.65 43.05 31.73
CA ASP A 46 26.06 42.12 32.68
C ASP A 46 26.36 42.61 34.11
N ASP A 47 25.48 43.47 34.63
CA ASP A 47 25.55 44.03 35.99
C ASP A 47 25.30 42.93 37.02
N LYS A 48 26.31 42.63 37.85
CA LYS A 48 26.21 41.56 38.86
C LYS A 48 25.38 41.96 40.09
N GLY A 49 24.76 43.14 40.07
CA GLY A 49 23.88 43.63 41.12
C GLY A 49 24.64 44.09 42.35
N THR A 50 25.88 44.53 42.17
CA THR A 50 26.84 44.99 43.19
C THR A 50 27.17 46.46 42.96
N PRO A 51 26.28 47.44 43.27
CA PRO A 51 26.45 48.84 42.85
C PRO A 51 27.72 49.55 43.36
N GLU A 52 28.39 49.01 44.38
CA GLU A 52 29.65 49.54 44.93
C GLU A 52 30.91 48.90 44.33
N ASP A 53 30.76 47.80 43.59
CA ASP A 53 31.83 47.07 42.91
C ASP A 53 31.38 46.78 41.49
N THR A 54 31.75 47.65 40.54
CA THR A 54 31.50 47.45 39.10
C THR A 54 32.68 46.75 38.42
N SER A 55 33.60 46.15 39.21
CA SER A 55 34.79 45.50 38.67
C SER A 55 34.56 44.02 38.31
N ASP A 56 33.45 43.46 38.75
CA ASP A 56 32.94 42.14 38.39
C ASP A 56 31.89 42.17 37.26
N ASP A 57 31.43 43.35 36.86
CA ASP A 57 30.57 43.55 35.69
C ASP A 57 31.28 43.10 34.41
N GLU A 58 30.58 42.33 33.59
CA GLU A 58 31.10 41.80 32.33
C GLU A 58 30.54 42.59 31.14
N VAL A 59 31.41 43.22 30.35
CA VAL A 59 31.02 43.96 29.15
C VAL A 59 31.16 43.06 27.93
N TRP A 60 30.02 42.67 27.35
CA TRP A 60 29.95 41.86 26.14
C TRP A 60 29.80 42.76 24.92
N GLY A 61 30.65 42.57 23.91
CA GLY A 61 30.66 43.39 22.70
C GLY A 61 30.63 42.57 21.42
N GLY A 62 29.85 43.00 20.44
CA GLY A 62 29.73 42.34 19.14
C GLY A 62 28.71 43.01 18.22
N VAL A 63 28.09 42.19 17.37
CA VAL A 63 27.11 42.63 16.36
C VAL A 63 25.69 42.35 16.86
N PRO A 64 24.73 43.28 16.70
CA PRO A 64 23.31 42.99 16.92
C PRO A 64 22.84 41.79 16.08
N LEU A 65 22.08 40.88 16.67
CA LEU A 65 21.63 39.66 15.99
C LEU A 65 20.86 39.96 14.70
N TRP A 66 19.98 40.96 14.73
CA TRP A 66 19.15 41.35 13.59
C TRP A 66 19.97 41.75 12.35
N LEU A 67 21.19 42.27 12.51
CA LEU A 67 22.07 42.60 11.36
C LEU A 67 22.66 41.37 10.68
N LEU A 68 22.82 40.27 11.41
CA LEU A 68 23.24 38.99 10.82
C LEU A 68 22.05 38.32 10.14
N VAL A 69 20.88 38.41 10.75
CA VAL A 69 19.61 37.91 10.18
C VAL A 69 19.29 38.64 8.86
N ALA A 70 19.48 39.96 8.81
CA ALA A 70 19.30 40.80 7.62
C ALA A 70 20.09 40.34 6.38
N MET A 71 21.09 39.47 6.55
CA MET A 71 21.87 38.94 5.42
C MET A 71 21.13 37.83 4.68
N VAL A 72 20.11 37.23 5.31
CA VAL A 72 19.48 35.99 4.85
C VAL A 72 17.96 35.97 5.06
N ASP A 73 17.32 37.07 5.47
CA ASP A 73 15.88 37.16 5.69
C ASP A 73 15.07 37.39 4.40
N ASP A 74 15.70 37.90 3.34
CA ASP A 74 15.12 37.97 2.00
C ASP A 74 16.13 37.70 0.86
N ASP A 75 15.60 37.31 -0.31
CA ASP A 75 16.34 37.22 -1.58
C ASP A 75 15.38 37.55 -2.75
N PRO A 76 15.61 38.63 -3.53
CA PRO A 76 16.72 39.57 -3.41
C PRO A 76 16.59 40.51 -2.21
N ASP A 77 17.72 40.88 -1.60
CA ASP A 77 17.81 41.98 -0.60
C ASP A 77 17.35 43.31 -1.23
N ILE A 78 16.20 43.83 -0.77
CA ILE A 78 15.59 45.06 -1.27
C ILE A 78 15.81 46.22 -0.30
N GLY A 79 16.59 47.21 -0.73
CA GLY A 79 16.66 48.50 -0.05
C GLY A 79 17.85 49.36 -0.48
N ASP A 80 18.12 50.43 0.27
CA ASP A 80 19.19 51.39 -0.03
C ASP A 80 20.47 51.15 0.78
N LYS A 81 20.44 50.23 1.75
CA LYS A 81 21.62 49.77 2.49
C LYS A 81 22.33 48.65 1.75
N HIS A 82 23.51 48.30 2.26
CA HIS A 82 24.32 47.22 1.72
C HIS A 82 23.89 45.84 2.21
N ILE A 83 23.11 45.80 3.31
CA ILE A 83 22.36 44.70 3.88
C ILE A 83 21.10 45.37 4.48
N ASN A 84 19.90 45.03 4.03
CA ASN A 84 18.64 45.58 4.55
C ASN A 84 17.92 44.51 5.37
N PHE A 85 17.51 44.86 6.59
CA PHE A 85 16.65 43.98 7.39
C PHE A 85 15.21 44.18 6.93
N ASN A 86 14.49 43.08 6.70
CA ASN A 86 13.14 43.12 6.22
C ASN A 86 12.16 43.20 7.40
N ASP A 87 11.86 44.44 7.82
CA ASP A 87 10.94 44.72 8.94
C ASP A 87 9.53 44.14 8.71
N GLU A 88 9.08 44.04 7.46
CA GLU A 88 7.76 43.48 7.11
C GLU A 88 7.74 41.96 7.32
N LEU A 89 8.75 41.22 6.82
CA LEU A 89 8.87 39.79 7.07
C LEU A 89 9.08 39.50 8.56
N ALA A 90 9.88 40.31 9.25
CA ALA A 90 10.11 40.15 10.68
C ALA A 90 8.84 40.35 11.51
N ALA A 91 7.98 41.30 11.11
CA ALA A 91 6.68 41.52 11.74
C ALA A 91 5.65 40.43 11.39
N ALA A 92 5.75 39.81 10.21
CA ALA A 92 4.95 38.65 9.84
C ALA A 92 5.33 37.38 10.63
N GLY A 93 6.52 37.35 11.23
CA GLY A 93 6.93 36.34 12.20
C GLY A 93 7.58 35.11 11.57
N TYR A 94 8.90 34.99 11.75
CA TYR A 94 9.71 33.81 11.49
C TYR A 94 10.60 33.49 12.69
N GLU A 95 11.14 32.28 12.69
CA GLU A 95 12.00 31.79 13.76
C GLU A 95 13.46 32.05 13.44
N VAL A 96 14.22 32.53 14.43
CA VAL A 96 15.66 32.72 14.36
C VAL A 96 16.34 31.73 15.30
N LYS A 97 16.83 30.64 14.74
CA LYS A 97 17.49 29.57 15.48
C LYS A 97 19.00 29.82 15.56
N VAL A 98 19.53 30.01 16.77
CA VAL A 98 20.96 30.23 17.02
C VAL A 98 21.60 28.96 17.56
N ILE A 99 22.61 28.43 16.88
CA ILE A 99 23.09 27.05 17.05
C ILE A 99 24.59 27.02 17.38
N ALA A 100 24.90 26.34 18.48
CA ALA A 100 26.26 26.08 18.93
C ALA A 100 26.87 24.85 18.26
N GLY A 101 28.21 24.78 18.28
CA GLY A 101 28.95 23.65 17.71
C GLY A 101 28.71 22.29 18.38
N ASP A 102 28.10 22.27 19.57
CA ASP A 102 27.65 21.06 20.27
C ASP A 102 26.18 20.74 20.00
N THR A 103 25.56 21.37 19.01
CA THR A 103 24.14 21.28 18.61
C THR A 103 23.14 21.90 19.58
N TRP A 104 23.60 22.48 20.70
CA TRP A 104 22.72 23.27 21.55
C TRP A 104 22.18 24.48 20.77
N SER A 105 20.88 24.77 20.92
CA SER A 105 20.26 25.90 20.25
C SER A 105 19.21 26.59 21.09
N THR A 106 18.90 27.82 20.70
CA THR A 106 17.69 28.54 21.12
C THR A 106 16.98 29.05 19.88
N VAL A 107 15.66 29.10 19.93
CA VAL A 107 14.85 29.76 18.91
C VAL A 107 14.40 31.11 19.46
N LEU A 108 14.38 32.14 18.60
CA LEU A 108 13.91 33.49 18.92
C LEU A 108 12.89 33.92 17.87
N ASP A 109 11.96 34.79 18.25
CA ASP A 109 10.98 35.36 17.32
C ASP A 109 11.61 36.53 16.54
N SER A 110 11.40 36.58 15.22
CA SER A 110 11.88 37.67 14.37
C SER A 110 11.36 39.04 14.80
N ALA A 111 10.12 39.10 15.29
CA ALA A 111 9.50 40.34 15.73
C ALA A 111 10.18 40.90 17.01
N ASP A 112 10.66 40.01 17.89
CA ASP A 112 11.35 40.39 19.12
C ASP A 112 12.75 40.96 18.86
N ILE A 113 13.44 40.46 17.81
CA ILE A 113 14.79 40.90 17.48
C ILE A 113 14.82 42.12 16.54
N ALA A 114 13.72 42.42 15.85
CA ALA A 114 13.62 43.45 14.82
C ALA A 114 14.18 44.80 15.31
N GLY A 115 15.30 45.23 14.71
CA GLY A 115 16.00 46.48 15.05
C GLY A 115 16.51 46.58 16.49
N SER A 116 16.59 45.47 17.23
CA SER A 116 16.86 45.45 18.67
C SER A 116 18.32 45.17 19.01
N ASP A 117 18.98 46.11 19.69
CA ASP A 117 20.33 45.94 20.24
C ASP A 117 20.36 45.09 21.52
N ALA A 118 19.21 44.59 21.98
CA ALA A 118 19.10 43.75 23.17
C ALA A 118 19.58 42.31 22.93
N TYR A 119 19.87 41.93 21.68
CA TYR A 119 20.35 40.64 21.23
C TYR A 119 21.70 40.81 20.52
N ILE A 120 22.77 40.32 21.13
CA ILE A 120 24.14 40.55 20.70
C ILE A 120 24.81 39.21 20.43
N VAL A 121 25.32 39.04 19.21
CA VAL A 121 26.30 38.00 18.89
C VAL A 121 27.68 38.56 19.22
N ALA A 122 28.12 38.30 20.45
CA ALA A 122 29.35 38.83 21.02
C ALA A 122 30.58 38.08 20.49
N ASN A 123 31.63 38.82 20.14
CA ASN A 123 32.96 38.27 19.84
C ASN A 123 34.02 38.76 20.84
N THR A 124 33.64 39.62 21.79
CA THR A 124 34.51 40.16 22.84
C THR A 124 33.85 40.15 24.21
N LEU A 125 34.68 39.96 25.24
CA LEU A 125 34.34 40.05 26.66
C LEU A 125 35.36 40.99 27.31
N ASN A 126 34.88 42.06 27.94
CA ASN A 126 35.68 43.13 28.54
C ASN A 126 36.70 43.76 27.56
N GLY A 127 36.35 43.79 26.27
CA GLY A 127 37.20 44.33 25.19
C GLY A 127 38.27 43.38 24.67
N ASP A 128 38.46 42.22 25.31
CA ASP A 128 39.35 41.15 24.83
C ASP A 128 38.55 40.09 24.03
N PRO A 129 39.20 39.30 23.15
CA PRO A 129 38.55 38.17 22.48
C PRO A 129 37.96 37.18 23.48
N LEU A 130 36.84 36.53 23.11
CA LEU A 130 36.18 35.56 23.98
C LEU A 130 37.13 34.44 24.47
N PRO A 131 37.04 34.04 25.75
CA PRO A 131 37.72 32.85 26.24
C PRO A 131 37.13 31.58 25.60
N LEU A 132 37.86 30.47 25.60
CA LEU A 132 37.34 29.20 25.08
C LEU A 132 36.09 28.73 25.82
N LYS A 133 36.08 28.93 27.14
CA LYS A 133 34.97 28.62 28.04
C LYS A 133 34.72 29.81 28.97
N THR A 134 33.48 29.98 29.41
CA THR A 134 33.14 30.88 30.52
C THR A 134 33.72 30.36 31.83
N ASP A 135 33.73 31.18 32.89
CA ASP A 135 34.16 30.75 34.23
C ASP A 135 33.32 29.58 34.77
N GLY A 136 32.05 29.48 34.33
CA GLY A 136 31.16 28.35 34.60
C GLY A 136 31.42 27.09 33.75
N GLY A 137 32.45 27.10 32.90
CA GLY A 137 32.86 25.94 32.08
C GLY A 137 32.08 25.73 30.78
N LYS A 138 31.09 26.59 30.47
CA LYS A 138 30.33 26.56 29.21
C LYS A 138 31.22 26.98 28.05
N ASP A 139 31.06 26.36 26.88
CA ASP A 139 31.79 26.78 25.68
C ASP A 139 31.39 28.21 25.31
N CYS A 140 32.37 29.00 24.84
CA CYS A 140 32.21 30.44 24.72
C CYS A 140 32.74 30.98 23.38
N TRP A 141 33.97 30.59 23.01
CA TRP A 141 34.57 30.95 21.73
C TRP A 141 33.94 30.12 20.58
N PRO A 142 33.75 30.66 19.36
CA PRO A 142 34.18 31.98 18.87
C PRO A 142 33.19 33.13 19.08
N LEU A 143 31.91 32.81 19.22
CA LEU A 143 30.80 33.75 19.30
C LEU A 143 29.82 33.34 20.39
N TYR A 144 29.18 34.33 21.02
CA TYR A 144 28.27 34.10 22.15
C TYR A 144 27.04 34.99 22.08
N LEU A 145 25.83 34.43 22.20
CA LEU A 145 24.57 35.16 22.28
C LEU A 145 24.35 35.73 23.69
N LYS A 146 24.33 37.05 23.79
CA LYS A 146 24.17 37.84 25.02
C LYS A 146 23.28 39.05 24.78
N GLY A 147 22.99 39.81 25.83
CA GLY A 147 22.27 41.07 25.75
C GLY A 147 21.16 41.14 26.79
N SER A 148 20.51 42.30 26.89
CA SER A 148 19.52 42.56 27.96
C SER A 148 18.24 41.75 27.83
N ALA A 149 17.95 41.20 26.64
CA ALA A 149 16.78 40.34 26.39
C ALA A 149 17.11 38.84 26.43
N ILE A 150 18.38 38.48 26.67
CA ILE A 150 18.85 37.09 26.66
C ILE A 150 19.09 36.60 28.09
N SER A 151 18.43 35.52 28.49
CA SER A 151 18.59 34.94 29.82
C SER A 151 18.63 33.41 29.81
N GLY A 152 19.11 32.82 30.92
CA GLY A 152 19.05 31.37 31.15
C GLY A 152 19.59 30.51 29.99
N GLY A 153 18.74 29.66 29.44
CA GLY A 153 19.05 28.72 28.35
C GLY A 153 19.27 29.37 26.98
N GLN A 154 18.81 30.61 26.77
CA GLN A 154 18.98 31.35 25.51
C GLN A 154 20.44 31.78 25.27
N GLN A 155 21.30 31.69 26.30
CA GLN A 155 22.71 32.06 26.22
C GLN A 155 23.55 30.99 25.50
N VAL A 156 23.54 31.05 24.17
CA VAL A 156 24.28 30.13 23.27
C VAL A 156 25.72 30.60 23.10
N GLY A 157 26.69 29.82 23.60
CA GLY A 157 28.12 30.04 23.34
C GLY A 157 28.65 29.09 22.27
N ASN A 158 29.83 29.39 21.71
CA ASN A 158 30.38 28.64 20.58
C ASN A 158 29.41 28.55 19.39
N ILE A 159 28.79 29.69 19.04
CA ILE A 159 27.86 29.77 17.91
C ILE A 159 28.60 29.48 16.61
N VAL A 160 28.07 28.55 15.83
CA VAL A 160 28.59 28.18 14.51
C VAL A 160 27.60 28.44 13.39
N ARG A 161 26.31 28.55 13.71
CA ARG A 161 25.24 28.67 12.72
C ARG A 161 24.05 29.47 13.25
N ILE A 162 23.40 30.24 12.37
CA ILE A 162 22.09 30.87 12.58
C ILE A 162 21.22 30.44 11.40
N GLU A 163 20.03 29.91 11.68
CA GLU A 163 19.07 29.43 10.67
C GLU A 163 17.74 30.17 10.86
N LEU A 164 17.14 30.60 9.76
CA LEU A 164 15.79 31.12 9.74
C LEU A 164 14.84 30.01 9.29
N SER A 165 13.80 29.75 10.07
CA SER A 165 12.73 28.80 9.75
C SER A 165 11.37 29.49 9.77
N GLY A 166 10.40 28.94 9.04
CA GLY A 166 9.09 29.55 8.91
C GLY A 166 9.11 30.95 8.30
N LEU A 167 10.10 31.27 7.45
CA LEU A 167 10.09 32.51 6.69
C LEU A 167 8.78 32.61 5.90
N PRO A 168 7.95 33.65 6.14
CA PRO A 168 6.72 33.82 5.40
C PRO A 168 7.07 33.94 3.92
N GLU A 169 6.63 32.99 3.10
CA GLU A 169 6.45 33.33 1.70
C GLU A 169 5.37 34.40 1.68
N PRO A 170 5.62 35.60 1.09
CA PRO A 170 4.57 36.57 0.95
C PRO A 170 3.41 35.86 0.25
N PRO A 171 2.23 35.74 0.89
CA PRO A 171 1.11 35.04 0.27
C PRO A 171 0.89 35.63 -1.11
N ALA A 172 0.60 34.79 -2.10
CA ALA A 172 0.22 35.27 -3.42
C ALA A 172 -1.15 35.95 -3.31
N GLY A 173 -1.18 37.20 -2.81
CA GLY A 173 -2.40 37.91 -2.50
C GLY A 173 -2.54 38.34 -1.04
N TRP A 174 -3.78 38.56 -0.65
CA TRP A 174 -4.20 38.92 0.71
C TRP A 174 -4.59 37.67 1.52
N THR A 175 -4.71 37.83 2.84
CA THR A 175 -5.24 36.82 3.76
C THR A 175 -6.44 37.36 4.53
N LEU A 176 -7.24 36.46 5.08
CA LEU A 176 -8.39 36.75 5.93
C LEU A 176 -8.30 35.92 7.21
N ASP A 177 -8.11 36.60 8.34
CA ASP A 177 -8.11 35.97 9.66
C ASP A 177 -9.55 35.67 10.09
N LEU A 178 -9.83 34.43 10.45
CA LEU A 178 -11.08 33.97 11.04
C LEU A 178 -10.78 33.53 12.48
N ILE A 179 -11.49 34.05 13.48
CA ILE A 179 -11.22 33.73 14.90
C ILE A 179 -12.54 33.47 15.65
N GLY A 180 -12.80 32.24 16.05
CA GLY A 180 -13.97 31.85 16.83
C GLY A 180 -13.63 30.80 17.89
N GLU A 181 -14.31 29.65 17.85
CA GLU A 181 -13.97 28.46 18.66
C GLU A 181 -12.56 27.98 18.30
N ILE A 182 -12.25 27.95 17.00
CA ILE A 182 -10.89 27.83 16.46
C ILE A 182 -10.57 29.08 15.62
N GLY A 183 -9.29 29.30 15.34
CA GLY A 183 -8.84 30.30 14.38
C GLY A 183 -8.29 29.67 13.10
N ASP A 184 -8.49 30.30 11.97
CA ASP A 184 -7.96 29.89 10.65
C ASP A 184 -7.54 31.14 9.87
N THR A 185 -6.62 30.97 8.92
CA THR A 185 -6.22 32.01 7.98
C THR A 185 -6.53 31.55 6.57
N ILE A 186 -7.47 32.21 5.91
CA ILE A 186 -7.83 31.92 4.52
C ILE A 186 -7.00 32.79 3.59
N THR A 187 -6.27 32.16 2.67
CA THR A 187 -5.52 32.86 1.62
C THR A 187 -6.43 33.33 0.49
N GLN A 188 -6.00 34.35 -0.27
CA GLN A 188 -6.71 34.78 -1.49
C GLN A 188 -6.97 33.61 -2.44
N GLN A 189 -5.99 32.72 -2.63
CA GLN A 189 -6.13 31.55 -3.49
C GLN A 189 -7.24 30.63 -3.00
N GLU A 190 -7.24 30.25 -1.72
CA GLU A 190 -8.27 29.37 -1.15
C GLU A 190 -9.67 30.01 -1.24
N PHE A 191 -9.75 31.33 -1.00
CA PHE A 191 -11.00 32.07 -1.14
C PHE A 191 -11.51 32.04 -2.59
N GLU A 192 -10.64 32.25 -3.58
CA GLU A 192 -11.00 32.21 -5.00
C GLU A 192 -11.32 30.79 -5.49
N GLU A 193 -10.65 29.77 -4.97
CA GLU A 193 -10.96 28.36 -5.22
C GLU A 193 -12.34 27.97 -4.66
N ALA A 194 -12.68 28.46 -3.46
CA ALA A 194 -14.01 28.27 -2.88
C ALA A 194 -15.12 28.85 -3.79
N LEU A 195 -14.88 30.01 -4.40
CA LEU A 195 -15.82 30.63 -5.36
C LEU A 195 -15.97 29.83 -6.66
N ALA A 196 -14.93 29.11 -7.09
CA ALA A 196 -14.94 28.30 -8.30
C ALA A 196 -15.72 26.98 -8.14
N CYS A 197 -16.03 26.57 -6.91
CA CYS A 197 -16.75 25.33 -6.62
C CYS A 197 -18.23 25.42 -7.06
N THR A 198 -18.54 24.98 -8.28
CA THR A 198 -19.89 25.09 -8.84
C THR A 198 -20.89 24.19 -8.10
N GLY A 199 -21.97 24.78 -7.58
CA GLY A 199 -23.06 24.05 -6.92
C GLY A 199 -22.94 23.94 -5.40
N SER A 200 -21.86 24.47 -4.79
CA SER A 200 -21.67 24.48 -3.33
C SER A 200 -22.45 25.60 -2.62
N GLY A 201 -22.84 26.65 -3.35
CA GLY A 201 -23.44 27.85 -2.75
C GLY A 201 -22.42 28.81 -2.14
N HIS A 202 -21.11 28.55 -2.29
CA HIS A 202 -20.04 29.40 -1.76
C HIS A 202 -19.90 30.74 -2.49
N CYS A 203 -20.49 30.89 -3.67
CA CYS A 203 -20.48 32.14 -4.44
C CYS A 203 -21.88 32.72 -4.50
N GLN A 204 -22.02 33.96 -4.05
CA GLN A 204 -23.26 34.72 -4.12
C GLN A 204 -23.02 36.07 -4.78
N GLU A 205 -24.01 36.50 -5.58
CA GLU A 205 -24.03 37.81 -6.21
C GLU A 205 -25.06 38.73 -5.56
N TRP A 206 -24.74 40.01 -5.47
CA TRP A 206 -25.66 41.08 -5.09
C TRP A 206 -25.50 42.26 -6.04
N THR A 207 -26.62 42.86 -6.47
CA THR A 207 -26.60 44.02 -7.37
C THR A 207 -26.98 45.27 -6.60
N ASP A 208 -26.11 46.28 -6.63
CA ASP A 208 -26.38 47.54 -5.94
C ASP A 208 -27.40 48.42 -6.67
N ASN A 209 -27.75 49.55 -6.05
CA ASN A 209 -28.72 50.50 -6.58
C ASN A 209 -28.27 51.25 -7.86
N GLU A 210 -26.99 51.12 -8.24
CA GLU A 210 -26.43 51.62 -9.50
C GLU A 210 -26.42 50.56 -10.61
N GLY A 211 -26.88 49.34 -10.30
CA GLY A 211 -26.92 48.21 -11.22
C GLY A 211 -25.57 47.50 -11.36
N LYS A 212 -24.69 47.66 -10.37
CA LYS A 212 -23.34 47.08 -10.35
C LYS A 212 -23.36 45.77 -9.58
N VAL A 213 -22.67 44.76 -10.09
CA VAL A 213 -22.70 43.41 -9.53
C VAL A 213 -21.50 43.19 -8.64
N TRP A 214 -21.76 42.79 -7.39
CA TRP A 214 -20.77 42.36 -6.43
C TRP A 214 -20.85 40.84 -6.29
N SER A 215 -19.72 40.16 -6.19
CA SER A 215 -19.69 38.73 -5.91
C SER A 215 -18.58 38.33 -4.95
N GLY A 216 -18.85 37.27 -4.19
CA GLY A 216 -17.94 36.69 -3.21
C GLY A 216 -18.63 35.64 -2.34
N VAL A 217 -18.07 35.40 -1.15
CA VAL A 217 -18.52 34.34 -0.24
C VAL A 217 -19.53 34.89 0.76
N PRO A 218 -20.69 34.24 0.97
CA PRO A 218 -21.61 34.61 2.04
C PRO A 218 -20.91 34.56 3.40
N LEU A 219 -21.15 35.56 4.26
CA LEU A 219 -20.46 35.67 5.55
C LEU A 219 -20.68 34.42 6.43
N TRP A 220 -21.89 33.86 6.43
CA TRP A 220 -22.21 32.66 7.20
C TRP A 220 -21.42 31.41 6.77
N VAL A 221 -20.99 31.32 5.50
CA VAL A 221 -20.15 30.21 5.03
C VAL A 221 -18.76 30.29 5.66
N LEU A 222 -18.20 31.50 5.76
CA LEU A 222 -16.90 31.71 6.41
C LEU A 222 -16.97 31.47 7.92
N LEU A 223 -18.11 31.78 8.55
CA LEU A 223 -18.31 31.53 9.98
C LEU A 223 -18.34 30.04 10.30
N GLY A 224 -18.83 29.19 9.39
CA GLY A 224 -18.81 27.73 9.55
C GLY A 224 -17.40 27.13 9.66
N ALA A 225 -16.35 27.89 9.36
CA ALA A 225 -14.97 27.44 9.56
C ALA A 225 -14.49 27.61 11.01
N ILE A 226 -15.21 28.39 11.84
CA ILE A 226 -14.74 28.84 13.15
C ILE A 226 -15.84 28.88 14.24
N ASP A 227 -17.08 28.49 13.95
CA ASP A 227 -18.16 28.53 14.93
C ASP A 227 -18.31 27.25 15.76
N ASP A 228 -17.70 26.15 15.33
CA ASP A 228 -17.50 24.94 16.11
C ASP A 228 -16.26 24.14 15.64
N ILE A 229 -16.07 22.95 16.24
CA ILE A 229 -15.05 21.98 15.82
C ILE A 229 -15.69 20.96 14.89
N GLU A 230 -15.23 20.95 13.65
CA GLU A 230 -15.75 20.07 12.62
C GLU A 230 -15.41 18.60 12.87
N SER A 231 -16.35 17.72 12.48
CA SER A 231 -16.14 16.26 12.52
C SER A 231 -15.74 15.66 11.17
N GLY A 232 -15.61 16.50 10.13
CA GLY A 232 -15.28 16.07 8.77
C GLY A 232 -14.47 17.13 8.01
N SER A 233 -14.20 16.87 6.73
CA SER A 233 -13.34 17.72 5.89
C SER A 233 -14.07 18.90 5.22
N HIS A 234 -15.33 19.16 5.58
CA HIS A 234 -16.13 20.24 5.00
C HIS A 234 -16.78 21.03 6.13
N TRP A 235 -16.61 22.34 6.09
CA TRP A 235 -17.20 23.26 7.05
C TRP A 235 -18.73 23.26 7.00
N THR A 236 -19.34 23.35 8.16
CA THR A 236 -20.77 23.39 8.40
C THR A 236 -21.05 24.53 9.36
N PHE A 237 -22.11 25.27 9.11
CA PHE A 237 -22.47 26.41 9.94
C PHE A 237 -23.47 25.96 11.01
N ASP A 238 -23.21 26.25 12.29
CA ASP A 238 -24.13 25.92 13.38
C ASP A 238 -25.12 27.07 13.66
N ASP A 239 -26.30 26.96 13.04
CA ASP A 239 -27.45 27.84 13.26
C ASP A 239 -27.85 27.99 14.74
N THR A 240 -27.62 26.97 15.55
CA THR A 240 -27.99 26.94 16.96
C THR A 240 -27.06 27.81 17.78
N LEU A 241 -25.75 27.74 17.50
CA LEU A 241 -24.74 28.60 18.13
C LEU A 241 -24.91 30.05 17.68
N ALA A 242 -25.18 30.27 16.39
CA ALA A 242 -25.36 31.60 15.81
C ALA A 242 -26.43 32.45 16.51
N ALA A 243 -27.45 31.83 17.11
CA ALA A 243 -28.46 32.54 17.88
C ALA A 243 -27.91 33.24 19.14
N ASN A 244 -26.70 32.89 19.59
CA ASN A 244 -26.15 33.30 20.88
C ASN A 244 -24.80 34.03 20.81
N TYR A 245 -24.21 34.18 19.62
CA TYR A 245 -22.96 34.90 19.44
C TYR A 245 -23.10 36.16 18.58
N THR A 246 -22.07 36.99 18.63
CA THR A 246 -21.91 38.17 17.78
C THR A 246 -20.67 38.05 16.90
N VAL A 247 -20.77 38.60 15.70
CA VAL A 247 -19.71 38.54 14.69
C VAL A 247 -19.17 39.94 14.46
N LYS A 248 -17.87 40.11 14.69
CA LYS A 248 -17.16 41.37 14.47
C LYS A 248 -16.34 41.28 13.20
N VAL A 249 -16.58 42.21 12.27
CA VAL A 249 -15.85 42.34 10.99
C VAL A 249 -14.96 43.57 11.07
N THR A 250 -13.66 43.40 10.89
CA THR A 250 -12.63 44.43 11.09
C THR A 250 -11.82 44.65 9.80
N ASN A 251 -11.51 45.91 9.49
CA ASN A 251 -10.66 46.26 8.35
C ASN A 251 -9.18 45.98 8.62
N GLY A 252 -8.36 45.95 7.57
CA GLY A 252 -6.91 45.68 7.63
C GLY A 252 -6.11 46.70 8.41
N ASP A 253 -6.59 47.94 8.53
CA ASP A 253 -5.97 48.96 9.38
C ASP A 253 -6.29 48.77 10.87
N GLY A 254 -7.27 47.92 11.21
CA GLY A 254 -7.74 47.68 12.57
C GLY A 254 -8.48 48.85 13.23
N ASP A 255 -8.65 49.98 12.54
CA ASP A 255 -9.25 51.21 13.05
C ASP A 255 -10.77 51.28 12.86
N TYR A 256 -11.34 50.37 12.06
CA TYR A 256 -12.76 50.29 11.76
C TYR A 256 -13.31 48.87 11.88
N SER A 257 -14.41 48.72 12.62
CA SER A 257 -15.14 47.45 12.71
C SER A 257 -16.64 47.66 12.87
N GLN A 258 -17.41 46.62 12.54
CA GLN A 258 -18.84 46.52 12.78
C GLN A 258 -19.17 45.16 13.41
N THR A 259 -20.24 45.13 14.20
CA THR A 259 -20.68 43.92 14.90
C THR A 259 -22.10 43.57 14.49
N PHE A 260 -22.34 42.30 14.20
CA PHE A 260 -23.61 41.75 13.75
C PHE A 260 -24.07 40.65 14.71
N ALA A 261 -25.38 40.50 14.89
CA ALA A 261 -25.90 39.35 15.63
C ALA A 261 -25.79 38.10 14.74
N GLY A 262 -25.28 36.98 15.26
CA GLY A 262 -25.18 35.74 14.49
C GLY A 262 -26.54 35.28 13.94
N SER A 263 -27.63 35.55 14.68
CA SER A 263 -29.00 35.26 14.24
C SER A 263 -29.43 36.00 12.97
N ASP A 264 -28.84 37.16 12.67
CA ASP A 264 -29.13 37.92 11.45
C ASP A 264 -28.32 37.38 10.26
N LEU A 265 -27.17 36.75 10.53
CA LEU A 265 -26.26 36.18 9.54
C LEU A 265 -26.64 34.74 9.17
N ALA A 266 -27.27 34.02 10.08
CA ALA A 266 -27.60 32.60 9.95
C ALA A 266 -28.29 32.26 8.62
N ASN A 267 -27.59 31.49 7.78
CA ASN A 267 -28.01 31.11 6.42
C ASN A 267 -28.47 32.31 5.53
N SER A 268 -27.93 33.52 5.79
CA SER A 268 -28.36 34.74 5.13
C SER A 268 -27.40 35.18 4.03
N ASN A 269 -27.90 35.22 2.81
CA ASN A 269 -27.18 35.72 1.64
C ASN A 269 -27.23 37.26 1.53
N ASP A 270 -27.77 37.93 2.55
CA ASP A 270 -27.83 39.40 2.62
C ASP A 270 -26.50 40.02 3.09
N TYR A 271 -25.52 39.19 3.47
CA TYR A 271 -24.19 39.57 3.92
C TYR A 271 -23.14 38.78 3.12
N ILE A 272 -22.45 39.44 2.20
CA ILE A 272 -21.47 38.83 1.30
C ILE A 272 -20.13 39.50 1.50
N VAL A 273 -19.09 38.72 1.75
CA VAL A 273 -17.70 39.17 1.72
C VAL A 273 -17.26 39.11 0.25
N ALA A 274 -17.35 40.25 -0.45
CA ALA A 274 -17.08 40.36 -1.88
C ALA A 274 -15.60 40.64 -2.16
N ASN A 275 -15.03 39.93 -3.14
CA ASN A 275 -13.72 40.22 -3.72
C ASN A 275 -13.82 40.71 -5.18
N ILE A 276 -15.00 40.61 -5.80
CA ILE A 276 -15.26 40.98 -7.20
C ILE A 276 -16.35 42.06 -7.29
N TYR A 277 -16.11 43.05 -8.14
CA TYR A 277 -17.03 44.12 -8.52
C TYR A 277 -17.06 44.27 -10.05
N ASP A 278 -18.24 44.13 -10.65
CA ASP A 278 -18.47 44.14 -12.11
C ASP A 278 -17.54 43.17 -12.88
N GLY A 279 -17.22 42.02 -12.28
CA GLY A 279 -16.36 41.00 -12.87
C GLY A 279 -14.85 41.30 -12.80
N ALA A 280 -14.44 42.31 -12.02
CA ALA A 280 -13.04 42.63 -11.76
C ALA A 280 -12.74 42.67 -10.25
N PRO A 281 -11.48 42.50 -9.82
CA PRO A 281 -11.08 42.70 -8.42
C PRO A 281 -11.39 44.12 -7.92
N LEU A 282 -11.55 44.27 -6.60
CA LEU A 282 -11.83 45.55 -5.94
C LEU A 282 -10.68 46.58 -6.10
N ASP A 283 -10.99 47.87 -5.95
CA ASP A 283 -10.03 49.00 -6.01
C ASP A 283 -9.49 49.40 -4.62
N GLU A 284 -8.42 50.22 -4.57
CA GLU A 284 -7.61 50.53 -3.36
C GLU A 284 -8.39 51.01 -2.11
N GLY A 285 -9.66 51.43 -2.23
CA GLY A 285 -10.49 51.84 -1.07
C GLY A 285 -11.46 50.77 -0.55
N SER A 286 -11.62 49.66 -1.28
CA SER A 286 -12.47 48.52 -0.92
C SER A 286 -11.72 47.19 -0.94
N ALA A 287 -10.57 47.13 -1.60
CA ALA A 287 -9.70 45.98 -1.68
C ALA A 287 -9.07 45.65 -0.32
N PRO A 288 -8.75 44.37 -0.07
CA PRO A 288 -9.03 43.24 -0.96
C PRO A 288 -10.47 42.72 -0.89
N LEU A 289 -11.15 42.96 0.24
CA LEU A 289 -12.47 42.41 0.56
C LEU A 289 -13.44 43.48 1.07
N ARG A 290 -14.72 43.37 0.67
CA ARG A 290 -15.78 44.28 1.11
C ARG A 290 -17.06 43.55 1.49
N LEU A 291 -17.63 43.89 2.65
CA LEU A 291 -18.94 43.42 3.08
C LEU A 291 -20.03 44.19 2.32
N VAL A 292 -20.87 43.45 1.60
CA VAL A 292 -21.97 43.97 0.77
C VAL A 292 -23.23 43.12 0.96
N GLY A 293 -24.33 43.53 0.32
CA GLY A 293 -25.62 42.86 0.43
C GLY A 293 -26.68 43.71 1.13
N ASP A 294 -27.93 43.25 1.07
CA ASP A 294 -29.09 43.98 1.59
C ASP A 294 -28.97 44.27 3.10
N GLY A 295 -28.31 43.38 3.84
CA GLY A 295 -28.09 43.47 5.28
C GLY A 295 -27.16 44.60 5.73
N VAL A 296 -26.40 45.20 4.80
CA VAL A 296 -25.48 46.31 5.08
C VAL A 296 -25.79 47.59 4.31
N THR A 297 -26.96 47.64 3.66
CA THR A 297 -27.46 48.86 3.02
C THR A 297 -27.96 49.88 4.04
N LYS A 298 -28.10 51.14 3.61
CA LYS A 298 -28.68 52.19 4.45
C LYS A 298 -30.18 51.97 4.66
N ASP A 299 -30.64 52.15 5.89
CA ASP A 299 -32.07 52.16 6.27
C ASP A 299 -32.91 53.30 5.66
N ASP A 300 -32.29 54.20 4.86
CA ASP A 300 -32.97 55.32 4.20
C ASP A 300 -33.74 54.91 2.93
N GLY A 301 -33.72 53.62 2.59
CA GLY A 301 -34.37 53.06 1.41
C GLY A 301 -33.69 53.41 0.08
N SER A 302 -32.47 53.96 0.13
CA SER A 302 -31.68 54.26 -1.08
C SER A 302 -31.12 53.01 -1.75
N GLY A 303 -30.99 51.90 -1.02
CA GLY A 303 -30.28 50.69 -1.45
C GLY A 303 -28.76 50.90 -1.61
N SER A 304 -28.21 52.02 -1.13
CA SER A 304 -26.77 52.27 -1.15
C SER A 304 -26.09 51.65 0.07
N LEU A 305 -24.83 51.21 -0.10
CA LEU A 305 -23.98 50.76 1.00
C LEU A 305 -23.77 51.88 2.04
N GLY A 306 -23.86 51.52 3.32
CA GLY A 306 -23.74 52.42 4.47
C GLY A 306 -22.48 52.18 5.30
N GLY A 307 -22.48 52.63 6.56
CA GLY A 307 -21.39 52.35 7.49
C GLY A 307 -21.27 50.85 7.85
N LEU A 308 -22.35 50.07 7.72
CA LEU A 308 -22.28 48.63 7.97
C LEU A 308 -21.43 47.87 6.93
N ALA A 309 -21.19 48.46 5.75
CA ALA A 309 -20.45 47.85 4.66
C ALA A 309 -18.93 48.07 4.81
N VAL A 310 -18.31 47.30 5.70
CA VAL A 310 -16.86 47.30 5.97
C VAL A 310 -16.10 46.99 4.69
N GLY A 311 -15.12 47.81 4.31
CA GLY A 311 -14.19 47.55 3.20
C GLY A 311 -12.78 47.29 3.72
N ASN A 312 -11.89 46.80 2.85
CA ASN A 312 -10.54 46.36 3.24
C ASN A 312 -10.61 45.36 4.41
N ILE A 313 -11.50 44.37 4.35
CA ILE A 313 -11.65 43.39 5.45
C ILE A 313 -10.40 42.53 5.54
N ALA A 314 -9.90 42.35 6.76
CA ALA A 314 -8.77 41.46 7.04
C ALA A 314 -9.08 40.46 8.18
N ARG A 315 -10.11 40.72 8.99
CA ARG A 315 -10.43 39.86 10.14
C ARG A 315 -11.92 39.76 10.43
N ILE A 316 -12.38 38.55 10.72
CA ILE A 316 -13.74 38.23 11.16
C ILE A 316 -13.65 37.42 12.46
N GLU A 317 -14.40 37.83 13.49
CA GLU A 317 -14.29 37.25 14.83
C GLU A 317 -15.66 36.87 15.39
N ILE A 318 -15.78 35.69 16.00
CA ILE A 318 -16.90 35.29 16.86
C ILE A 318 -16.46 35.44 18.32
N LEU A 319 -16.84 36.55 18.96
CA LEU A 319 -16.23 36.98 20.22
C LEU A 319 -16.54 36.06 21.40
N GLU A 320 -17.75 35.48 21.42
CA GLU A 320 -18.24 34.67 22.53
C GLU A 320 -17.69 33.23 22.54
N LEU A 321 -17.12 32.77 21.42
CA LEU A 321 -16.51 31.43 21.30
C LEU A 321 -15.00 31.43 21.58
N GLN A 322 -14.35 32.60 21.56
CA GLN A 322 -12.94 32.68 21.90
C GLN A 322 -12.70 32.36 23.38
N THR A 323 -11.69 31.52 23.64
CA THR A 323 -11.24 31.25 25.02
C THR A 323 -10.84 32.55 25.71
N PRO A 324 -11.49 32.92 26.83
CA PRO A 324 -11.19 34.17 27.51
C PRO A 324 -9.77 34.14 28.12
N PRO A 325 -9.16 35.31 28.37
CA PRO A 325 -7.89 35.37 29.11
C PRO A 325 -7.98 34.61 30.44
N ALA A 326 -6.94 33.86 30.77
CA ALA A 326 -6.88 33.08 31.99
C ALA A 326 -7.17 33.95 33.23
N ALA A 327 -8.03 33.44 34.12
CA ALA A 327 -8.29 34.09 35.40
C ALA A 327 -7.01 34.09 36.28
N ASP A 328 -6.92 35.02 37.23
CA ASP A 328 -5.80 35.09 38.18
C ASP A 328 -5.55 33.72 38.85
N GLY A 329 -4.34 33.16 38.66
CA GLY A 329 -3.96 31.85 39.19
C GLY A 329 -4.35 30.65 38.31
N SER A 330 -4.88 30.89 37.12
CA SER A 330 -5.11 29.93 36.04
C SER A 330 -4.17 30.25 34.87
N TRP A 331 -4.16 29.38 33.86
CA TRP A 331 -3.38 29.55 32.64
C TRP A 331 -4.17 29.08 31.42
N ASN A 332 -3.75 29.55 30.25
CA ASN A 332 -4.15 29.04 28.94
C ASN A 332 -2.89 28.62 28.18
N LEU A 333 -3.02 27.65 27.29
CA LEU A 333 -2.00 27.20 26.36
C LEU A 333 -2.42 27.59 24.95
N VAL A 334 -1.60 28.38 24.26
CA VAL A 334 -1.82 28.74 22.86
C VAL A 334 -1.29 27.61 21.97
N LEU A 335 -2.09 27.18 21.01
CA LEU A 335 -1.72 26.28 19.93
C LEU A 335 -1.83 27.04 18.61
N ASP A 336 -0.77 27.05 17.81
CA ASP A 336 -0.71 27.79 16.55
C ASP A 336 -0.11 26.90 15.46
N GLY A 337 -0.75 26.81 14.29
CA GLY A 337 -0.36 25.89 13.22
C GLY A 337 -1.14 26.17 11.93
N LYS A 338 -1.71 25.13 11.30
CA LYS A 338 -2.63 25.31 10.16
C LYS A 338 -3.92 26.01 10.58
N ILE A 339 -4.35 25.74 11.80
CA ILE A 339 -5.37 26.47 12.54
C ILE A 339 -4.75 26.90 13.88
N SER A 340 -5.46 27.71 14.64
CA SER A 340 -5.04 28.14 15.97
C SER A 340 -6.12 27.85 17.01
N ASP A 341 -5.74 27.57 18.24
CA ASP A 341 -6.66 27.43 19.36
C ASP A 341 -5.99 27.87 20.67
N VAL A 342 -6.80 28.15 21.70
CA VAL A 342 -6.35 28.48 23.04
C VAL A 342 -7.03 27.53 24.01
N ILE A 343 -6.29 26.52 24.47
CA ILE A 343 -6.77 25.55 25.46
C ILE A 343 -6.66 26.15 26.86
N SER A 344 -7.79 26.32 27.54
CA SER A 344 -7.79 26.71 28.96
C SER A 344 -7.28 25.59 29.86
N GLN A 345 -6.80 25.93 31.06
CA GLN A 345 -6.45 24.93 32.07
C GLN A 345 -7.56 23.90 32.29
N ALA A 346 -8.83 24.34 32.29
CA ALA A 346 -9.97 23.45 32.53
C ALA A 346 -10.17 22.44 31.40
N GLU A 347 -10.00 22.85 30.15
CA GLU A 347 -10.07 21.96 28.98
C GLU A 347 -8.90 20.99 28.95
N PHE A 348 -7.68 21.46 29.22
CA PHE A 348 -6.51 20.59 29.33
C PHE A 348 -6.72 19.49 30.39
N GLU A 349 -7.19 19.87 31.58
CA GLU A 349 -7.46 18.94 32.67
C GLU A 349 -8.65 18.00 32.37
N ALA A 350 -9.66 18.46 31.61
CA ALA A 350 -10.74 17.61 31.13
C ALA A 350 -10.24 16.57 30.11
N GLY A 351 -9.31 16.97 29.22
CA GLY A 351 -8.66 16.10 28.25
C GLY A 351 -7.92 14.94 28.90
N LEU A 352 -7.20 15.19 30.00
CA LEU A 352 -6.53 14.16 30.83
C LEU A 352 -7.53 13.16 31.45
N GLY A 353 -8.76 13.59 31.70
CA GLY A 353 -9.81 12.76 32.30
C GLY A 353 -10.54 11.83 31.33
N CYS A 354 -10.26 11.92 30.02
CA CYS A 354 -10.94 11.13 28.99
C CYS A 354 -10.50 9.65 29.04
N PRO A 355 -11.39 8.69 29.35
CA PRO A 355 -11.00 7.29 29.48
C PRO A 355 -10.58 6.68 28.14
N ASN A 356 -9.46 5.95 28.15
CA ASN A 356 -8.90 5.26 26.97
C ASN A 356 -8.50 6.18 25.81
N SER A 357 -8.36 7.49 26.02
CA SER A 357 -7.94 8.42 24.95
C SER A 357 -6.42 8.42 24.71
N GLY A 358 -5.62 7.93 25.65
CA GLY A 358 -4.16 8.05 25.61
C GLY A 358 -3.63 9.43 26.01
N HIS A 359 -4.51 10.39 26.34
CA HIS A 359 -4.10 11.76 26.69
C HIS A 359 -3.34 11.87 28.02
N LEU A 360 -3.51 10.92 28.94
CA LEU A 360 -2.78 10.92 30.21
C LEU A 360 -1.62 9.94 30.12
N VAL A 361 -0.40 10.48 30.11
CA VAL A 361 0.84 9.70 30.17
C VAL A 361 1.63 10.11 31.40
N GLU A 362 2.27 9.13 32.03
CA GLU A 362 3.15 9.29 33.18
C GLU A 362 4.59 8.95 32.82
N TRP A 363 5.54 9.74 33.32
CA TRP A 363 6.98 9.51 33.16
C TRP A 363 7.69 9.74 34.50
N THR A 364 8.61 8.84 34.87
CA THR A 364 9.38 8.95 36.12
C THR A 364 10.81 9.37 35.81
N ASP A 365 11.26 10.47 36.40
CA ASP A 365 12.64 10.94 36.23
C ASP A 365 13.66 10.13 37.04
N GLY A 366 14.95 10.38 36.82
CA GLY A 366 16.04 9.69 37.50
C GLY A 366 16.10 9.92 39.03
N ASP A 367 15.42 10.95 39.52
CA ASP A 367 15.28 11.25 40.95
C ASP A 367 14.03 10.58 41.57
N GLY A 368 13.22 9.91 40.76
CA GLY A 368 12.00 9.22 41.18
C GLY A 368 10.77 10.12 41.28
N ASN A 369 10.79 11.32 40.68
CA ASN A 369 9.58 12.14 40.59
C ASN A 369 8.72 11.66 39.41
N GLU A 370 7.43 11.55 39.67
CA GLU A 370 6.44 11.10 38.70
C GLU A 370 5.76 12.30 38.06
N TRP A 371 5.95 12.49 36.76
CA TRP A 371 5.37 13.57 35.98
C TRP A 371 4.19 13.05 35.19
N SER A 372 3.13 13.85 35.05
CA SER A 372 1.95 13.46 34.28
C SER A 372 1.39 14.62 33.45
N GLY A 373 0.90 14.31 32.26
CA GLY A 373 0.27 15.28 31.37
C GLY A 373 -0.08 14.70 30.00
N ILE A 374 -0.20 15.59 29.01
CA ILE A 374 -0.58 15.26 27.64
C ILE A 374 0.68 15.08 26.76
N PRO A 375 0.82 13.99 26.00
CA PRO A 375 1.86 13.86 25.00
C PRO A 375 1.86 15.03 24.01
N LEU A 376 3.04 15.56 23.69
CA LEU A 376 3.20 16.74 22.82
C LEU A 376 2.56 16.54 21.45
N TRP A 377 2.60 15.32 20.90
CA TRP A 377 2.03 15.03 19.60
C TRP A 377 0.50 15.19 19.57
N TYR A 378 -0.25 14.90 20.64
CA TYR A 378 -1.69 15.18 20.66
C TYR A 378 -2.00 16.68 20.56
N LEU A 379 -1.16 17.53 21.17
CA LEU A 379 -1.32 18.99 21.12
C LEU A 379 -0.89 19.54 19.76
N ALA A 380 0.15 18.97 19.15
CA ALA A 380 0.51 19.28 17.77
C ALA A 380 -0.61 18.86 16.80
N GLY A 381 -1.17 17.66 16.97
CA GLY A 381 -2.32 17.14 16.20
C GLY A 381 -3.63 17.91 16.36
N TRP A 382 -3.66 18.90 17.24
CA TRP A 382 -4.79 19.79 17.35
C TRP A 382 -4.77 20.88 16.26
N VAL A 383 -3.59 21.18 15.72
CA VAL A 383 -3.33 22.32 14.84
C VAL A 383 -2.42 21.98 13.66
N ASP A 384 -2.12 20.70 13.39
CA ASP A 384 -1.30 20.28 12.25
C ASP A 384 -2.06 20.21 10.93
N ASP A 385 -3.39 20.18 10.98
CA ASP A 385 -4.31 20.34 9.86
C ASP A 385 -5.54 21.19 10.22
N ARG A 386 -6.64 21.09 9.46
CA ARG A 386 -7.93 21.79 9.73
C ARG A 386 -8.96 20.89 10.44
N GLN A 387 -8.53 19.79 11.04
CA GLN A 387 -9.35 18.83 11.78
C GLN A 387 -8.87 18.73 13.22
N PRO A 388 -9.28 19.67 14.11
CA PRO A 388 -8.91 19.61 15.51
C PRO A 388 -9.20 18.23 16.09
N HIS A 389 -8.30 17.73 16.95
CA HIS A 389 -8.41 16.42 17.60
C HIS A 389 -8.12 15.20 16.69
N ALA A 390 -7.70 15.40 15.43
CA ALA A 390 -7.21 14.35 14.53
C ALA A 390 -5.75 14.62 14.15
N TYR A 391 -4.81 13.79 14.62
CA TYR A 391 -3.40 13.97 14.29
C TYR A 391 -3.11 13.58 12.83
N ASP A 392 -2.59 14.50 12.02
CA ASP A 392 -2.20 14.22 10.64
C ASP A 392 -0.81 13.56 10.59
N PHE A 393 -0.82 12.22 10.67
CA PHE A 393 0.38 11.40 10.55
C PHE A 393 1.13 11.61 9.24
N ASN A 394 0.40 11.81 8.14
CA ASN A 394 1.02 11.98 6.83
C ASN A 394 1.81 13.29 6.81
N GLN A 395 1.22 14.36 7.34
CA GLN A 395 1.87 15.66 7.45
C GLN A 395 3.02 15.64 8.45
N ALA A 396 2.91 14.90 9.56
CA ALA A 396 4.00 14.72 10.52
C ALA A 396 5.19 13.96 9.94
N VAL A 397 4.95 12.95 9.10
CA VAL A 397 5.99 12.23 8.34
C VAL A 397 6.56 13.12 7.22
N ALA A 398 5.72 13.92 6.56
CA ALA A 398 6.18 14.88 5.55
C ALA A 398 7.15 15.88 6.15
N GLY A 399 6.86 16.37 7.35
CA GLY A 399 7.71 17.27 8.10
C GLY A 399 7.01 18.59 8.43
N TYR A 400 7.16 18.99 9.69
CA TYR A 400 6.99 20.35 10.19
C TYR A 400 7.84 20.50 11.47
N LYS A 401 8.07 21.74 11.89
CA LYS A 401 8.72 22.05 13.17
C LYS A 401 7.69 22.23 14.26
N VAL A 402 7.97 21.71 15.45
CA VAL A 402 7.16 21.90 16.66
C VAL A 402 7.95 22.73 17.65
N VAL A 403 7.58 24.00 17.82
CA VAL A 403 8.21 24.93 18.75
C VAL A 403 7.43 24.97 20.05
N VAL A 404 8.09 24.61 21.14
CA VAL A 404 7.54 24.72 22.50
C VAL A 404 8.12 25.97 23.17
N LYS A 405 7.27 26.95 23.47
CA LYS A 405 7.68 28.26 23.99
C LYS A 405 7.15 28.50 25.40
N ALA A 406 8.03 29.01 26.24
CA ALA A 406 7.75 29.43 27.60
C ALA A 406 7.26 30.89 27.64
N SER A 407 6.53 31.23 28.70
CA SER A 407 6.08 32.60 28.99
C SER A 407 7.20 33.63 29.19
N ASP A 408 8.46 33.21 29.34
CA ASP A 408 9.64 34.07 29.40
C ASP A 408 10.43 34.10 28.06
N ASN A 409 9.78 33.71 26.96
CA ASN A 409 10.30 33.65 25.59
C ASN A 409 11.44 32.63 25.37
N TYR A 410 11.71 31.74 26.33
CA TYR A 410 12.56 30.59 26.06
C TYR A 410 11.82 29.57 25.19
N SER A 411 12.42 29.11 24.08
CA SER A 411 11.83 28.09 23.22
C SER A 411 12.84 27.10 22.68
N VAL A 412 12.32 25.91 22.36
CA VAL A 412 13.03 24.80 21.74
C VAL A 412 12.13 24.22 20.66
N ASP A 413 12.72 23.87 19.52
CA ASP A 413 12.02 23.21 18.41
C ASP A 413 12.37 21.72 18.32
N PHE A 414 11.43 20.96 17.77
CA PHE A 414 11.54 19.53 17.47
C PHE A 414 11.10 19.29 16.03
N ASP A 415 11.64 18.24 15.41
CA ASP A 415 11.08 17.73 14.16
C ASP A 415 9.77 16.97 14.47
N SER A 416 8.74 17.15 13.64
CA SER A 416 7.47 16.43 13.77
C SER A 416 7.66 14.91 13.83
N ALA A 417 8.64 14.39 13.08
CA ALA A 417 9.03 12.99 13.09
C ALA A 417 9.56 12.50 14.46
N ASP A 418 10.24 13.35 15.24
CA ASP A 418 10.77 12.97 16.57
C ASP A 418 9.63 12.75 17.57
N ILE A 419 8.56 13.55 17.47
CA ILE A 419 7.43 13.50 18.39
C ILE A 419 6.31 12.59 17.91
N ASN A 420 6.34 12.13 16.66
CA ASN A 420 5.25 11.41 16.00
C ASN A 420 4.84 10.14 16.78
N GLN A 421 3.62 10.14 17.34
CA GLN A 421 3.11 9.15 18.30
C GLN A 421 4.00 8.85 19.51
N SER A 422 4.96 9.72 19.81
CA SER A 422 5.91 9.50 20.87
C SER A 422 5.36 9.98 22.21
N SER A 423 5.26 9.05 23.17
CA SER A 423 4.99 9.39 24.57
C SER A 423 6.24 9.85 25.32
N ASP A 424 7.39 9.97 24.64
CA ASP A 424 8.65 10.43 25.22
C ASP A 424 8.71 11.96 25.37
N TYR A 425 7.72 12.68 24.84
CA TYR A 425 7.57 14.13 24.95
C TYR A 425 6.21 14.43 25.58
N ILE A 426 6.20 14.89 26.83
CA ILE A 426 4.97 15.10 27.61
C ILE A 426 4.92 16.55 28.07
N ILE A 427 3.82 17.25 27.79
CA ILE A 427 3.49 18.53 28.40
C ILE A 427 2.81 18.24 29.74
N ALA A 428 3.63 18.18 30.80
CA ALA A 428 3.18 17.87 32.15
C ALA A 428 2.56 19.09 32.84
N ASN A 429 1.40 18.89 33.46
CA ASN A 429 0.76 19.85 34.36
C ASN A 429 0.94 19.47 35.85
N GLN A 430 1.37 18.23 36.13
CA GLN A 430 1.58 17.74 37.48
C GLN A 430 2.92 17.01 37.65
N CYS A 431 3.42 17.07 38.89
CA CYS A 431 4.56 16.31 39.37
C CYS A 431 4.22 15.75 40.76
N ASN A 432 4.39 14.45 40.96
CA ASN A 432 4.02 13.70 42.16
C ASN A 432 2.55 13.94 42.57
N GLY A 433 1.64 13.97 41.58
CA GLY A 433 0.20 14.19 41.75
C GLY A 433 -0.20 15.59 42.25
N SER A 434 0.72 16.57 42.18
CA SER A 434 0.49 17.97 42.55
C SER A 434 0.81 18.90 41.38
N ALA A 435 0.16 20.06 41.33
CA ALA A 435 0.52 21.10 40.37
C ALA A 435 2.00 21.50 40.49
N LEU A 436 2.61 21.90 39.37
CA LEU A 436 4.03 22.24 39.31
C LEU A 436 4.41 23.41 40.24
N ASP A 437 5.63 23.36 40.79
CA ASP A 437 6.26 24.46 41.55
C ASP A 437 7.51 24.96 40.79
N GLY A 438 7.70 26.28 40.72
CA GLY A 438 8.80 26.94 39.99
C GLY A 438 8.73 26.88 38.45
N SER A 439 8.19 25.80 37.87
CA SER A 439 7.96 25.61 36.41
C SER A 439 6.48 25.69 36.02
N TRP A 440 5.62 26.15 36.92
CA TRP A 440 4.20 26.38 36.67
C TRP A 440 3.98 27.35 35.49
N PRO A 441 2.99 27.11 34.61
CA PRO A 441 1.93 26.10 34.75
C PRO A 441 2.23 24.72 34.16
N LEU A 442 3.05 24.68 33.10
CA LEU A 442 3.30 23.49 32.29
C LEU A 442 4.80 23.27 32.07
N ARG A 443 5.22 22.00 31.92
CA ARG A 443 6.61 21.65 31.64
C ARG A 443 6.72 20.50 30.65
N LEU A 444 7.58 20.65 29.64
CA LEU A 444 7.97 19.57 28.74
C LEU A 444 8.93 18.60 29.45
N VAL A 445 8.55 17.33 29.53
CA VAL A 445 9.28 16.24 30.19
C VAL A 445 9.24 14.96 29.33
N GLY A 446 9.86 13.89 29.81
CA GLY A 446 9.93 12.60 29.10
C GLY A 446 11.33 12.29 28.56
N ASP A 447 11.50 11.06 28.07
CA ASP A 447 12.80 10.56 27.60
C ASP A 447 13.33 11.34 26.39
N GLY A 448 12.45 11.93 25.58
CA GLY A 448 12.80 12.74 24.41
C GLY A 448 13.51 14.05 24.76
N VAL A 449 13.40 14.50 26.01
CA VAL A 449 14.09 15.69 26.54
C VAL A 449 14.98 15.40 27.75
N ALA A 450 15.12 14.13 28.13
CA ALA A 450 15.96 13.69 29.23
C ALA A 450 17.23 12.97 28.74
N ASN A 451 18.22 12.89 29.62
CA ASN A 451 19.40 12.05 29.41
C ASN A 451 19.66 11.26 30.70
N GLU A 452 19.64 9.93 30.60
CA GLU A 452 19.72 9.02 31.76
C GLU A 452 18.69 9.39 32.86
N GLY A 453 17.48 9.78 32.45
CA GLY A 453 16.38 10.19 33.34
C GLY A 453 16.50 11.62 33.90
N ALA A 454 17.59 12.34 33.65
CA ALA A 454 17.72 13.74 34.05
C ALA A 454 17.26 14.68 32.93
N LEU A 455 16.32 15.58 33.23
CA LEU A 455 15.84 16.58 32.27
C LEU A 455 17.01 17.45 31.78
N THR A 456 17.11 17.59 30.46
CA THR A 456 18.13 18.43 29.83
C THR A 456 17.62 19.86 29.66
N GLY A 457 18.44 20.73 29.08
CA GLY A 457 17.99 22.06 28.71
C GLY A 457 16.84 22.07 27.68
N LYS A 458 16.58 20.97 26.97
CA LYS A 458 15.41 20.84 26.08
C LYS A 458 14.06 20.78 26.84
N SER A 459 14.09 20.57 28.16
CA SER A 459 12.90 20.57 29.02
C SER A 459 12.43 22.00 29.29
N VAL A 460 11.53 22.50 28.44
CA VAL A 460 10.92 23.83 28.56
C VAL A 460 9.96 23.85 29.75
N GLY A 461 10.16 24.75 30.70
CA GLY A 461 9.23 25.00 31.81
C GLY A 461 8.43 26.27 31.59
N LYS A 462 7.30 26.42 32.30
CA LYS A 462 6.35 27.54 32.12
C LYS A 462 5.85 27.65 30.67
N VAL A 463 5.61 26.51 30.03
CA VAL A 463 5.12 26.43 28.64
C VAL A 463 3.82 27.23 28.53
N ALA A 464 3.73 28.08 27.51
CA ALA A 464 2.61 28.97 27.25
C ALA A 464 2.10 28.87 25.80
N GLU A 465 2.95 28.40 24.87
CA GLU A 465 2.62 28.27 23.45
C GLU A 465 3.30 27.04 22.86
N ILE A 466 2.57 26.34 21.97
CA ILE A 466 3.10 25.33 21.06
C ILE A 466 2.76 25.80 19.64
N LYS A 467 3.78 25.99 18.83
CA LYS A 467 3.64 26.51 17.47
C LYS A 467 4.19 25.52 16.45
N LEU A 468 3.43 25.26 15.39
CA LEU A 468 3.83 24.43 14.26
C LEU A 468 4.21 25.32 13.08
N THR A 469 5.42 25.13 12.56
CA THR A 469 5.93 25.94 11.44
C THR A 469 6.59 25.07 10.38
N SER A 470 6.96 25.68 9.25
CA SER A 470 7.78 25.03 8.22
C SER A 470 7.18 23.73 7.66
N PHE A 471 5.85 23.71 7.47
CA PHE A 471 5.16 22.57 6.86
C PHE A 471 5.74 22.25 5.48
N GLU A 472 6.25 21.04 5.31
CA GLU A 472 6.77 20.59 4.02
C GLU A 472 5.63 20.35 3.03
N SER A 473 5.78 20.90 1.81
CA SER A 473 4.83 20.69 0.70
C SER A 473 5.07 19.32 0.05
N GLY A 474 4.53 18.28 0.67
CA GLY A 474 4.48 16.93 0.12
C GLY A 474 3.10 16.33 0.34
N SER A 475 2.58 15.59 -0.64
CA SER A 475 1.61 14.54 -0.32
C SER A 475 2.30 13.64 0.71
N GLY A 476 1.88 13.71 1.97
CA GLY A 476 2.64 13.15 3.08
C GLY A 476 3.10 11.73 2.79
N GLY A 477 4.36 11.43 3.10
CA GLY A 477 5.08 10.27 2.56
C GLY A 477 4.18 9.04 2.53
N ASP A 478 3.86 8.55 1.32
CA ASP A 478 2.81 7.54 1.10
C ASP A 478 2.93 6.41 2.14
N ILE A 479 2.04 6.43 3.13
CA ILE A 479 1.99 5.36 4.12
C ILE A 479 1.58 4.10 3.37
N PRO A 480 2.38 3.02 3.40
CA PRO A 480 2.04 1.82 2.67
C PRO A 480 0.66 1.30 3.06
N GLN A 481 -0.20 1.14 2.06
CA GLN A 481 -1.56 0.62 2.21
C GLN A 481 -1.66 -0.82 1.68
N VAL A 482 -2.62 -1.56 2.21
CA VAL A 482 -3.02 -2.87 1.71
C VAL A 482 -4.50 -2.85 1.32
N ARG A 483 -4.78 -3.31 0.10
CA ARG A 483 -6.14 -3.53 -0.39
C ARG A 483 -6.58 -4.95 -0.05
N ILE A 484 -7.67 -5.12 0.69
CA ILE A 484 -8.31 -6.41 0.91
C ILE A 484 -9.52 -6.50 0.00
N VAL A 485 -9.60 -7.54 -0.82
CA VAL A 485 -10.64 -7.70 -1.84
C VAL A 485 -11.24 -9.10 -1.80
N LYS A 486 -12.57 -9.18 -1.88
CA LYS A 486 -13.31 -10.43 -1.99
C LYS A 486 -13.87 -10.60 -3.40
N TYR A 487 -13.57 -11.73 -4.01
CA TYR A 487 -14.06 -12.11 -5.33
C TYR A 487 -15.16 -13.18 -5.27
N ASP A 488 -15.97 -13.24 -6.32
CA ASP A 488 -16.95 -14.30 -6.55
C ASP A 488 -16.30 -15.57 -7.17
N GLU A 489 -17.11 -16.60 -7.47
CA GLU A 489 -16.66 -17.88 -8.06
C GLU A 489 -15.84 -17.72 -9.36
N ASP A 490 -16.07 -16.65 -10.13
CA ASP A 490 -15.35 -16.35 -11.37
C ASP A 490 -13.96 -15.73 -11.14
N ASN A 491 -13.53 -15.56 -9.89
CA ASN A 491 -12.28 -14.94 -9.45
C ASN A 491 -12.03 -13.51 -9.98
N THR A 492 -13.04 -12.83 -10.53
CA THR A 492 -12.89 -11.51 -11.17
C THR A 492 -13.95 -10.50 -10.76
N THR A 493 -15.17 -10.95 -10.47
CA THR A 493 -16.25 -10.12 -9.94
C THR A 493 -15.93 -9.78 -8.48
N ILE A 494 -15.75 -8.48 -8.18
CA ILE A 494 -15.53 -7.98 -6.82
C ILE A 494 -16.88 -7.95 -6.09
N LEU A 495 -16.95 -8.65 -4.96
CA LEU A 495 -18.10 -8.66 -4.05
C LEU A 495 -18.01 -7.57 -2.99
N ASP A 496 -16.80 -7.34 -2.46
CA ASP A 496 -16.52 -6.33 -1.44
C ASP A 496 -15.01 -6.00 -1.43
N GLU A 497 -14.65 -4.79 -1.02
CA GLU A 497 -13.25 -4.37 -0.89
C GLU A 497 -13.06 -3.25 0.13
N ILE A 498 -11.88 -3.22 0.76
CA ILE A 498 -11.44 -2.15 1.64
C ILE A 498 -9.94 -1.91 1.45
N THR A 499 -9.49 -0.66 1.59
CA THR A 499 -8.07 -0.32 1.63
C THR A 499 -7.74 0.26 2.99
N VAL A 500 -6.69 -0.25 3.62
CA VAL A 500 -6.28 0.14 4.98
C VAL A 500 -4.78 0.36 5.01
N ASP A 501 -4.31 1.28 5.86
CA ASP A 501 -2.91 1.44 6.20
C ASP A 501 -2.60 0.86 7.59
N TYR A 502 -1.31 0.86 7.96
CA TYR A 502 -0.91 0.30 9.24
C TYR A 502 -1.36 1.12 10.44
N LEU A 503 -1.54 2.44 10.28
CA LEU A 503 -1.98 3.32 11.37
C LEU A 503 -3.42 3.03 11.73
N TRP A 504 -4.29 2.94 10.72
CA TRP A 504 -5.67 2.50 10.90
C TRP A 504 -5.70 1.11 11.55
N MET A 505 -4.89 0.18 11.04
CA MET A 505 -4.81 -1.18 11.61
C MET A 505 -4.39 -1.20 13.08
N GLN A 506 -3.47 -0.31 13.49
CA GLN A 506 -2.94 -0.25 14.86
C GLN A 506 -3.86 0.50 15.82
N ASN A 507 -4.45 1.61 15.38
CA ASN A 507 -5.01 2.63 16.28
C ASN A 507 -6.53 2.79 16.17
N GLU A 508 -7.09 2.65 14.96
CA GLU A 508 -8.50 2.99 14.70
C GLU A 508 -9.40 1.76 14.55
N SER A 509 -8.84 0.66 14.04
CA SER A 509 -9.61 -0.54 13.68
C SER A 509 -10.22 -1.25 14.88
N GLY A 510 -9.66 -1.05 16.08
CA GLY A 510 -9.97 -1.83 17.28
C GLY A 510 -9.53 -3.31 17.19
N LEU A 511 -8.72 -3.68 16.19
CA LEU A 511 -8.14 -5.01 16.03
C LEU A 511 -6.95 -5.21 16.97
N ASP A 512 -6.71 -6.46 17.36
CA ASP A 512 -5.55 -6.80 18.19
C ASP A 512 -4.24 -6.60 17.41
N VAL A 513 -3.28 -5.91 18.03
CA VAL A 513 -1.88 -5.89 17.58
C VAL A 513 -1.20 -7.18 18.04
N ILE A 514 -0.69 -7.96 17.09
CA ILE A 514 0.01 -9.23 17.34
C ILE A 514 1.52 -9.01 17.29
N GLY A 515 2.21 -9.46 18.33
CA GLY A 515 3.63 -9.17 18.57
C GLY A 515 3.81 -7.96 19.48
N ASP A 516 5.03 -7.77 19.99
CA ASP A 516 5.39 -6.72 20.96
C ASP A 516 6.59 -5.88 20.50
N GLY A 517 7.04 -6.08 19.25
CA GLY A 517 8.22 -5.41 18.69
C GLY A 517 9.56 -5.85 19.29
N THR A 518 9.57 -6.81 20.24
CA THR A 518 10.78 -7.33 20.89
C THR A 518 10.98 -8.84 20.72
N THR A 519 9.88 -9.59 20.59
CA THR A 519 9.84 -11.04 20.41
C THR A 519 10.20 -11.39 18.97
N VAL A 520 11.30 -12.13 18.79
CA VAL A 520 11.86 -12.47 17.47
C VAL A 520 11.26 -13.77 16.93
N TYR A 521 10.49 -13.69 15.85
CA TYR A 521 9.99 -14.84 15.09
C TYR A 521 10.95 -15.21 13.96
N LYS A 522 11.13 -16.52 13.73
CA LYS A 522 12.16 -17.04 12.83
C LYS A 522 11.60 -18.03 11.82
N TYR A 523 12.18 -18.02 10.63
CA TYR A 523 11.94 -19.05 9.61
C TYR A 523 13.25 -19.74 9.25
N GLU A 524 13.19 -21.07 9.19
CA GLU A 524 14.32 -21.89 8.83
C GLU A 524 14.80 -21.62 7.40
N GLY A 525 16.12 -21.60 7.20
CA GLY A 525 16.72 -21.69 5.87
C GLY A 525 16.61 -23.09 5.27
N ILE A 526 17.01 -23.26 4.01
CA ILE A 526 17.09 -24.60 3.40
C ILE A 526 18.11 -25.48 4.14
N THR A 527 17.81 -26.77 4.29
CA THR A 527 18.65 -27.68 5.10
C THR A 527 20.06 -27.90 4.53
N ASN A 528 20.25 -27.65 3.22
CA ASN A 528 21.48 -27.98 2.47
C ASN A 528 21.92 -29.45 2.63
N ASN A 529 21.00 -30.34 2.99
CA ASN A 529 21.25 -31.74 3.22
C ASN A 529 20.35 -32.60 2.32
N ALA A 530 20.87 -33.05 1.18
CA ALA A 530 20.10 -33.86 0.23
C ALA A 530 19.62 -35.22 0.79
N ALA A 531 20.18 -35.68 1.92
CA ALA A 531 19.73 -36.91 2.58
C ALA A 531 18.60 -36.68 3.58
N ASP A 532 18.37 -35.42 3.99
CA ASP A 532 17.32 -35.01 4.92
C ASP A 532 16.88 -33.58 4.58
N ILE A 533 15.99 -33.49 3.61
CA ILE A 533 15.53 -32.20 3.07
C ILE A 533 14.47 -31.54 3.96
N TRP A 534 13.84 -32.30 4.86
CA TRP A 534 12.74 -31.86 5.71
C TRP A 534 13.15 -31.56 7.14
N ASP A 535 14.26 -32.15 7.61
CA ASP A 535 14.74 -31.99 8.98
C ASP A 535 13.60 -32.19 10.01
N ALA A 536 12.95 -33.35 9.97
CA ALA A 536 11.83 -33.67 10.85
C ALA A 536 12.18 -33.67 12.36
N ALA A 537 13.48 -33.59 12.69
CA ALA A 537 13.99 -33.46 14.04
C ALA A 537 14.18 -31.99 14.46
N GLU A 538 13.86 -31.02 13.59
CA GLU A 538 13.89 -29.58 13.84
C GLU A 538 15.24 -29.13 14.42
N THR A 539 16.32 -29.56 13.78
CA THR A 539 17.71 -29.25 14.16
C THR A 539 18.27 -27.99 13.50
N TYR A 540 17.57 -27.48 12.48
CA TYR A 540 17.83 -26.25 11.73
C TYR A 540 19.26 -26.16 11.16
N PRO A 541 19.73 -27.17 10.42
CA PRO A 541 21.12 -27.25 9.95
C PRO A 541 21.52 -26.10 9.02
N GLY A 542 20.55 -25.49 8.33
CA GLY A 542 20.71 -24.31 7.48
C GLY A 542 20.67 -22.97 8.22
N GLY A 543 20.41 -22.97 9.53
CA GLY A 543 20.13 -21.76 10.31
C GLY A 543 18.80 -21.10 9.94
N PHE A 544 18.65 -19.81 10.23
CA PHE A 544 17.42 -19.05 9.99
C PHE A 544 17.63 -18.03 8.87
N LYS A 545 16.71 -18.00 7.90
CA LYS A 545 16.71 -17.03 6.80
C LYS A 545 15.98 -15.75 7.16
N ILE A 546 15.01 -15.83 8.06
CA ILE A 546 14.20 -14.72 8.56
C ILE A 546 14.29 -14.76 10.08
N ALA A 547 14.51 -13.60 10.70
CA ALA A 547 14.54 -13.42 12.14
C ALA A 547 14.25 -11.94 12.43
N ASN A 548 13.01 -11.63 12.80
CA ASN A 548 12.57 -10.26 13.03
C ASN A 548 11.71 -10.17 14.30
N ALA A 549 11.86 -9.09 15.07
CA ALA A 549 10.93 -8.73 16.12
C ALA A 549 9.81 -7.87 15.54
N ILE A 550 8.56 -8.34 15.60
CA ILE A 550 7.47 -7.79 14.77
C ILE A 550 6.30 -7.25 15.59
N MET A 551 5.54 -6.36 14.97
CA MET A 551 4.14 -6.08 15.29
C MET A 551 3.33 -6.12 13.98
N GLY A 552 2.09 -6.57 14.07
CA GLY A 552 1.24 -6.74 12.91
C GLY A 552 -0.21 -7.00 13.25
N THR A 553 -1.03 -7.19 12.23
CA THR A 553 -2.47 -7.44 12.37
C THR A 553 -2.80 -8.83 11.82
N ARG A 554 -3.67 -9.57 12.51
CA ARG A 554 -4.04 -10.94 12.11
C ARG A 554 -4.74 -10.93 10.75
N ILE A 555 -4.28 -11.78 9.82
CA ILE A 555 -4.85 -11.87 8.46
C ILE A 555 -6.34 -12.23 8.51
N LYS A 556 -6.71 -13.15 9.41
CA LYS A 556 -8.11 -13.52 9.63
C LYS A 556 -8.99 -12.29 9.90
N ASP A 557 -8.56 -11.42 10.81
CA ASP A 557 -9.35 -10.26 11.21
C ASP A 557 -9.43 -9.23 10.05
N LEU A 558 -8.37 -9.10 9.25
CA LEU A 558 -8.38 -8.27 8.04
C LEU A 558 -9.36 -8.79 6.98
N VAL A 559 -9.41 -10.09 6.72
CA VAL A 559 -10.31 -10.64 5.69
C VAL A 559 -11.76 -10.67 6.14
N GLU A 560 -12.05 -10.67 7.44
CA GLU A 560 -13.41 -10.51 7.97
C GLU A 560 -14.02 -9.12 7.65
N LEU A 561 -13.19 -8.10 7.40
CA LEU A 561 -13.66 -6.77 6.98
C LEU A 561 -14.44 -6.80 5.66
N VAL A 562 -14.14 -7.76 4.79
CA VAL A 562 -14.84 -8.01 3.51
C VAL A 562 -15.74 -9.24 3.57
N GLY A 563 -16.14 -9.66 4.78
CA GLY A 563 -17.04 -10.79 5.02
C GLY A 563 -16.37 -12.17 4.94
N GLY A 564 -15.04 -12.24 5.12
CA GLY A 564 -14.29 -13.48 5.32
C GLY A 564 -14.09 -14.35 4.08
N MET A 565 -13.32 -15.43 4.24
CA MET A 565 -13.08 -16.42 3.18
C MET A 565 -14.20 -17.46 3.10
N GLY A 566 -14.50 -17.92 1.88
CA GLY A 566 -15.25 -19.16 1.64
C GLY A 566 -14.49 -20.40 2.11
N ALA A 567 -15.17 -21.37 2.73
CA ALA A 567 -14.51 -22.60 3.15
C ALA A 567 -13.95 -23.37 1.94
N GLY A 568 -12.67 -23.74 1.99
CA GLY A 568 -11.97 -24.46 0.92
C GLY A 568 -11.41 -23.58 -0.19
N THR A 569 -11.47 -22.25 -0.06
CA THR A 569 -10.81 -21.32 -0.98
C THR A 569 -9.36 -21.05 -0.60
N ASP A 570 -8.62 -20.47 -1.54
CA ASP A 570 -7.29 -19.93 -1.28
C ASP A 570 -7.37 -18.46 -0.83
N ILE A 571 -6.32 -18.00 -0.16
CA ILE A 571 -6.02 -16.58 -0.03
C ILE A 571 -4.79 -16.27 -0.90
N VAL A 572 -4.79 -15.13 -1.60
CA VAL A 572 -3.66 -14.68 -2.43
C VAL A 572 -3.10 -13.39 -1.87
N PHE A 573 -1.83 -13.40 -1.49
CA PHE A 573 -1.07 -12.21 -1.14
C PHE A 573 -0.32 -11.73 -2.38
N LYS A 574 -0.60 -10.50 -2.82
CA LYS A 574 0.08 -9.88 -3.96
C LYS A 574 1.03 -8.80 -3.47
N ALA A 575 2.29 -8.93 -3.85
CA ALA A 575 3.32 -7.95 -3.57
C ALA A 575 3.37 -6.86 -4.64
N LYS A 576 3.97 -5.72 -4.29
CA LYS A 576 4.16 -4.55 -5.18
C LYS A 576 4.87 -4.88 -6.50
N ASP A 577 5.70 -5.92 -6.54
CA ASP A 577 6.42 -6.39 -7.73
C ASP A 577 5.62 -7.40 -8.59
N GLY A 578 4.37 -7.68 -8.22
CA GLY A 578 3.51 -8.65 -8.88
C GLY A 578 3.72 -10.10 -8.42
N TRP A 579 4.60 -10.36 -7.44
CA TRP A 579 4.75 -11.69 -6.86
C TRP A 579 3.48 -12.09 -6.09
N GLU A 580 3.01 -13.32 -6.30
CA GLU A 580 1.85 -13.86 -5.60
C GLU A 580 2.26 -15.04 -4.70
N THR A 581 1.70 -15.08 -3.50
CA THR A 581 1.78 -16.25 -2.61
C THR A 581 0.37 -16.71 -2.27
N LYS A 582 0.09 -18.00 -2.49
CA LYS A 582 -1.20 -18.62 -2.20
C LYS A 582 -1.12 -19.48 -0.95
N LEU A 583 -2.11 -19.37 -0.07
CA LEU A 583 -2.25 -20.24 1.10
C LEU A 583 -3.68 -20.81 1.18
N PRO A 584 -3.87 -22.01 1.73
CA PRO A 584 -5.18 -22.62 1.86
C PRO A 584 -5.99 -21.93 2.97
N TYR A 585 -7.33 -22.04 2.90
CA TYR A 585 -8.26 -21.63 3.95
C TYR A 585 -7.80 -22.04 5.37
N SER A 586 -7.28 -23.27 5.52
CA SER A 586 -6.83 -23.82 6.81
C SER A 586 -5.60 -23.13 7.40
N SER A 587 -4.87 -22.32 6.63
CA SER A 587 -3.74 -21.52 7.13
C SER A 587 -4.21 -20.21 7.79
N ILE A 588 -5.42 -19.74 7.47
CA ILE A 588 -6.02 -18.52 8.03
C ILE A 588 -7.09 -18.86 9.09
N TYR A 589 -7.94 -19.83 8.78
CA TYR A 589 -8.95 -20.41 9.67
C TYR A 589 -8.44 -21.76 10.17
N THR A 590 -7.46 -21.68 11.06
CA THR A 590 -6.71 -22.82 11.58
C THR A 590 -7.57 -23.75 12.42
N ASP A 591 -7.32 -25.06 12.29
CA ASP A 591 -7.74 -26.02 13.30
C ASP A 591 -6.70 -26.10 14.44
N PRO A 592 -7.00 -26.74 15.58
CA PRO A 592 -6.08 -26.79 16.71
C PRO A 592 -4.70 -27.38 16.41
N SER A 593 -4.58 -28.29 15.42
CA SER A 593 -3.30 -28.89 15.04
C SER A 593 -2.45 -27.94 14.22
N VAL A 594 -3.06 -27.21 13.28
CA VAL A 594 -2.38 -26.15 12.52
C VAL A 594 -1.99 -25.01 13.44
N GLN A 595 -2.92 -24.54 14.29
CA GLN A 595 -2.66 -23.44 15.22
C GLN A 595 -1.48 -23.74 16.16
N ALA A 596 -1.35 -24.97 16.64
CA ALA A 596 -0.27 -25.34 17.56
C ALA A 596 1.13 -25.28 16.95
N ARG A 597 1.25 -25.38 15.62
CA ARG A 597 2.54 -25.37 14.89
C ARG A 597 2.80 -24.12 14.08
N GLN A 598 1.76 -23.50 13.54
CA GLN A 598 1.87 -22.29 12.73
C GLN A 598 1.62 -21.03 13.57
N GLY A 599 0.76 -21.11 14.57
CA GLY A 599 0.21 -19.93 15.22
C GLY A 599 -0.64 -19.08 14.26
N ASP A 600 -0.78 -17.79 14.58
CA ASP A 600 -1.55 -16.87 13.76
C ASP A 600 -0.76 -16.45 12.52
N ALA A 601 -1.44 -16.39 11.37
CA ALA A 601 -0.98 -15.67 10.20
C ALA A 601 -1.25 -14.17 10.40
N ILE A 602 -0.22 -13.34 10.28
CA ILE A 602 -0.30 -11.89 10.50
C ILE A 602 0.36 -11.11 9.36
N LEU A 603 -0.16 -9.92 9.06
CA LEU A 603 0.49 -8.91 8.25
C LEU A 603 1.34 -8.02 9.17
N ALA A 604 2.65 -8.24 9.18
CA ALA A 604 3.58 -7.41 9.93
C ALA A 604 3.81 -6.09 9.19
N TRP A 605 3.51 -4.98 9.86
CA TRP A 605 3.74 -3.60 9.40
C TRP A 605 4.89 -2.92 10.16
N TYR A 606 5.47 -3.61 11.16
CA TYR A 606 6.65 -3.19 11.91
C TYR A 606 7.63 -4.35 12.02
N ALA A 607 8.93 -4.05 11.93
CA ALA A 607 9.98 -4.98 12.32
C ALA A 607 11.27 -4.30 12.80
N ASP A 608 11.88 -4.87 13.84
CA ASP A 608 13.23 -4.54 14.33
C ASP A 608 13.48 -3.06 14.64
N GLY A 609 12.50 -2.37 15.21
CA GLY A 609 12.60 -0.93 15.53
C GLY A 609 11.87 -0.03 14.54
N GLU A 610 11.53 -0.55 13.35
CA GLU A 610 11.09 0.27 12.22
C GLU A 610 9.65 -0.05 11.81
N TYR A 611 8.86 0.99 11.53
CA TYR A 611 7.54 0.89 10.89
C TYR A 611 7.68 0.98 9.37
N VAL A 612 6.72 0.46 8.60
CA VAL A 612 6.64 0.80 7.17
C VAL A 612 6.42 2.33 7.00
N PRO A 613 7.08 3.00 6.05
CA PRO A 613 7.90 2.46 4.96
C PRO A 613 9.38 2.17 5.30
N ASP A 614 9.89 2.61 6.47
CA ASP A 614 11.30 2.42 6.87
C ASP A 614 11.65 0.96 7.17
N TYR A 615 10.65 0.16 7.52
CA TYR A 615 10.75 -1.28 7.50
C TYR A 615 11.01 -1.75 6.05
N LYS A 616 12.30 -1.96 5.75
CA LYS A 616 12.84 -2.26 4.41
C LYS A 616 12.17 -3.38 3.63
N ASP A 617 11.51 -4.32 4.30
CA ASP A 617 10.84 -5.47 3.68
C ASP A 617 9.33 -5.21 3.44
N GLY A 618 8.85 -4.01 3.79
CA GLY A 618 7.46 -3.59 3.66
C GLY A 618 6.50 -4.43 4.51
N MET A 619 5.20 -4.29 4.25
CA MET A 619 4.20 -5.17 4.86
C MET A 619 4.48 -6.63 4.47
N ARG A 620 4.60 -7.50 5.48
CA ARG A 620 5.13 -8.85 5.29
C ARG A 620 4.32 -9.89 6.06
N LEU A 621 4.07 -11.04 5.43
CA LEU A 621 3.37 -12.14 6.09
C LEU A 621 4.29 -12.86 7.10
N PHE A 622 3.81 -13.04 8.32
CA PHE A 622 4.43 -13.86 9.36
C PHE A 622 3.46 -14.89 9.95
N PHE A 623 4.03 -15.98 10.42
CA PHE A 623 3.42 -16.98 11.27
C PHE A 623 4.00 -16.82 12.68
N THR A 624 3.16 -17.00 13.70
CA THR A 624 3.49 -16.70 15.10
C THR A 624 3.36 -17.93 15.99
N PRO A 625 4.14 -19.01 15.73
CA PRO A 625 4.08 -20.22 16.56
C PRO A 625 4.59 -19.95 17.99
N GLU A 626 4.13 -20.75 18.95
CA GLU A 626 4.42 -20.58 20.38
C GLU A 626 5.94 -20.66 20.69
N ASP A 627 6.67 -21.49 19.95
CA ASP A 627 8.12 -21.64 20.07
C ASP A 627 8.93 -20.63 19.22
N GLN A 628 8.22 -19.72 18.53
CA GLN A 628 8.76 -18.61 17.74
C GLN A 628 9.54 -19.05 16.48
N VAL A 629 9.46 -20.33 16.08
CA VAL A 629 10.14 -20.86 14.90
C VAL A 629 9.15 -21.55 13.97
N TYR A 630 9.10 -21.12 12.71
CA TYR A 630 8.39 -21.83 11.66
C TYR A 630 9.39 -22.56 10.74
N GLY A 631 9.55 -23.87 10.94
CA GLY A 631 10.53 -24.72 10.26
C GLY A 631 10.03 -25.40 8.99
N GLN A 632 10.90 -26.14 8.31
CA GLN A 632 10.48 -26.97 7.16
C GLN A 632 9.45 -28.03 7.57
N TRP A 633 9.62 -28.60 8.77
CA TRP A 633 8.69 -29.60 9.29
C TRP A 633 7.33 -29.01 9.67
N ASP A 634 7.27 -27.77 10.15
CA ASP A 634 5.99 -27.09 10.37
C ASP A 634 5.26 -26.87 9.05
N MET A 635 5.94 -26.42 8.00
CA MET A 635 5.36 -26.35 6.65
C MET A 635 4.81 -27.70 6.17
N HIS A 636 5.55 -28.79 6.41
CA HIS A 636 5.13 -30.14 6.06
C HIS A 636 3.83 -30.55 6.78
N GLU A 637 3.74 -30.25 8.08
CA GLU A 637 2.62 -30.68 8.91
C GLU A 637 1.41 -29.75 8.86
N THR A 638 1.58 -28.46 8.51
CA THR A 638 0.48 -27.48 8.51
C THR A 638 -0.10 -27.17 7.14
N LEU A 639 0.61 -27.46 6.05
CA LEU A 639 0.14 -27.21 4.70
C LEU A 639 -0.03 -28.49 3.88
N PRO A 640 -1.06 -28.58 3.02
CA PRO A 640 -1.13 -29.61 1.99
C PRO A 640 0.05 -29.49 1.02
N GLU A 641 0.49 -30.62 0.44
CA GLU A 641 1.67 -30.70 -0.43
C GLU A 641 1.67 -29.70 -1.60
N ALA A 642 0.49 -29.38 -2.15
CA ALA A 642 0.34 -28.41 -3.23
C ALA A 642 0.76 -26.97 -2.86
N TYR A 643 0.82 -26.64 -1.56
CA TYR A 643 1.22 -25.33 -1.06
C TYR A 643 2.63 -25.31 -0.49
N TRP A 644 3.36 -26.43 -0.55
CA TRP A 644 4.76 -26.45 -0.12
C TRP A 644 5.62 -25.60 -1.04
N HIS A 645 6.43 -24.73 -0.44
CA HIS A 645 7.35 -23.90 -1.18
C HIS A 645 8.73 -24.56 -1.25
N TYR A 646 9.32 -24.58 -2.45
CA TYR A 646 10.63 -25.16 -2.70
C TYR A 646 11.61 -24.14 -3.25
N TYR A 647 12.88 -24.29 -2.87
CA TYR A 647 14.01 -23.72 -3.59
C TYR A 647 14.34 -24.62 -4.79
N TYR A 648 14.10 -24.13 -6.00
CA TYR A 648 14.26 -24.88 -7.24
C TYR A 648 15.72 -24.92 -7.70
N GLY A 649 16.32 -26.12 -7.69
CA GLY A 649 17.67 -26.41 -8.16
C GLY A 649 17.83 -27.92 -8.45
N ASP A 650 19.06 -28.44 -8.43
CA ASP A 650 19.32 -29.88 -8.63
C ASP A 650 18.64 -30.77 -7.58
N VAL A 651 18.42 -30.22 -6.38
CA VAL A 651 17.64 -30.80 -5.29
C VAL A 651 16.56 -29.81 -4.93
N MET A 652 15.30 -30.27 -4.88
CA MET A 652 14.16 -29.45 -4.46
C MET A 652 14.11 -29.38 -2.94
N TYR A 653 14.80 -28.39 -2.35
CA TYR A 653 14.78 -28.18 -0.90
C TYR A 653 13.51 -27.44 -0.48
N PRO A 654 12.75 -27.95 0.49
CA PRO A 654 11.70 -27.19 1.17
C PRO A 654 12.25 -25.86 1.70
N SER A 655 11.47 -24.79 1.56
CA SER A 655 11.83 -23.45 2.01
C SER A 655 10.60 -22.71 2.55
N CYS A 656 10.24 -22.98 3.81
CA CYS A 656 9.18 -22.30 4.57
C CYS A 656 9.34 -20.78 4.56
N ALA A 657 10.57 -20.27 4.56
CA ALA A 657 10.85 -18.84 4.43
C ALA A 657 10.35 -18.20 3.11
N GLY A 658 10.08 -19.01 2.09
CA GLY A 658 9.46 -18.54 0.84
C GLY A 658 7.94 -18.31 0.95
N LEU A 659 7.31 -18.76 2.04
CA LEU A 659 5.92 -18.48 2.36
C LEU A 659 5.72 -17.14 3.08
N SER A 660 6.78 -16.36 3.30
CA SER A 660 6.75 -15.04 3.94
C SER A 660 7.02 -13.92 2.91
N PRO A 661 6.07 -13.66 2.00
CA PRO A 661 6.19 -12.60 0.98
C PRO A 661 6.27 -11.22 1.63
N LYS A 662 7.03 -10.36 0.96
CA LYS A 662 7.36 -8.97 1.34
C LYS A 662 6.56 -7.99 0.48
N TYR A 663 6.48 -6.73 0.88
CA TYR A 663 5.85 -5.66 0.11
C TYR A 663 4.40 -5.96 -0.30
N ILE A 664 3.63 -6.62 0.57
CA ILE A 664 2.24 -6.97 0.29
C ILE A 664 1.43 -5.68 0.13
N THR A 665 0.74 -5.55 -1.00
CA THR A 665 -0.15 -4.40 -1.31
C THR A 665 -1.58 -4.83 -1.55
N GLU A 666 -1.83 -6.13 -1.79
CA GLU A 666 -3.19 -6.66 -1.93
C GLU A 666 -3.32 -8.05 -1.28
N ILE A 667 -4.48 -8.28 -0.64
CA ILE A 667 -4.92 -9.58 -0.11
C ILE A 667 -6.24 -9.92 -0.81
N SER A 668 -6.24 -10.96 -1.64
CA SER A 668 -7.44 -11.45 -2.32
C SER A 668 -8.00 -12.69 -1.63
N VAL A 669 -9.31 -12.69 -1.39
CA VAL A 669 -10.07 -13.84 -0.89
C VAL A 669 -11.27 -14.15 -1.78
N TYR A 670 -11.82 -15.37 -1.68
CA TYR A 670 -12.89 -15.84 -2.58
C TYR A 670 -14.08 -16.38 -1.81
N SER A 671 -15.28 -16.22 -2.38
CA SER A 671 -16.56 -16.64 -1.79
C SER A 671 -16.76 -18.15 -1.78
N VAL A 672 -16.31 -18.85 -2.82
CA VAL A 672 -16.41 -20.31 -2.99
C VAL A 672 -15.19 -20.85 -3.76
N PRO A 673 -14.82 -22.13 -3.58
CA PRO A 673 -13.72 -22.73 -4.34
C PRO A 673 -14.06 -22.75 -5.83
N GLU A 674 -13.08 -22.41 -6.67
CA GLU A 674 -13.27 -22.46 -8.12
C GLU A 674 -13.48 -23.91 -8.58
N SER A 675 -14.40 -24.10 -9.53
CA SER A 675 -14.64 -25.43 -10.11
C SER A 675 -13.43 -25.92 -10.93
N ASP A 676 -13.03 -27.18 -10.67
CA ASP A 676 -11.83 -27.81 -11.24
C ASP A 676 -12.17 -28.77 -12.39
N TRP A 677 -11.19 -29.06 -13.25
CA TRP A 677 -11.28 -30.01 -14.36
C TRP A 677 -9.92 -30.60 -14.73
N THR A 678 -9.94 -31.77 -15.36
CA THR A 678 -8.73 -32.45 -15.87
C THR A 678 -8.94 -32.83 -17.33
N LEU A 679 -8.01 -32.42 -18.20
CA LEU A 679 -7.96 -32.81 -19.60
C LEU A 679 -7.08 -34.04 -19.78
N LYS A 680 -7.63 -35.12 -20.31
CA LYS A 680 -6.87 -36.35 -20.58
C LYS A 680 -6.30 -36.37 -22.00
N LEU A 681 -4.99 -36.55 -22.13
CA LEU A 681 -4.28 -36.66 -23.41
C LEU A 681 -3.78 -38.09 -23.62
N GLU A 682 -4.08 -38.70 -24.78
CA GLU A 682 -3.81 -40.11 -25.06
C GLU A 682 -3.17 -40.35 -26.44
N GLY A 683 -1.85 -40.56 -26.48
CA GLY A 683 -1.06 -40.83 -27.69
C GLY A 683 -0.63 -42.29 -27.90
N GLN A 684 -1.02 -43.22 -27.02
CA GLN A 684 -0.51 -44.61 -27.05
C GLN A 684 -0.73 -45.34 -28.38
N ASP A 685 -1.83 -45.06 -29.08
CA ASP A 685 -2.18 -45.77 -30.33
C ASP A 685 -1.23 -45.41 -31.50
N ILE A 686 -0.44 -44.34 -31.36
CA ILE A 686 0.64 -43.96 -32.30
C ILE A 686 2.04 -44.13 -31.69
N GLY A 687 2.15 -44.81 -30.54
CA GLY A 687 3.42 -45.02 -29.83
C GLY A 687 3.82 -43.89 -28.88
N GLY A 688 2.91 -42.97 -28.59
CA GLY A 688 3.11 -41.82 -27.72
C GLY A 688 2.74 -42.02 -26.25
N LEU A 689 2.62 -40.92 -25.50
CA LEU A 689 2.42 -40.91 -24.04
C LEU A 689 0.94 -40.82 -23.61
N VAL A 690 0.67 -40.95 -22.31
CA VAL A 690 -0.61 -40.55 -21.69
C VAL A 690 -0.32 -39.55 -20.60
N LYS A 691 -1.09 -38.46 -20.57
CA LYS A 691 -0.95 -37.40 -19.57
C LYS A 691 -2.31 -36.88 -19.16
N ASP A 692 -2.48 -36.70 -17.86
CA ASP A 692 -3.58 -35.93 -17.30
C ASP A 692 -3.07 -34.51 -17.08
N ILE A 693 -3.77 -33.53 -17.68
CA ILE A 693 -3.46 -32.12 -17.59
C ILE A 693 -4.50 -31.48 -16.67
N SER A 694 -4.09 -31.08 -15.46
CA SER A 694 -4.98 -30.35 -14.56
C SER A 694 -5.24 -28.95 -15.10
N LYS A 695 -6.39 -28.36 -14.72
CA LYS A 695 -6.71 -26.95 -14.96
C LYS A 695 -5.55 -26.02 -14.59
N THR A 696 -5.00 -26.17 -13.39
CA THR A 696 -3.90 -25.35 -12.90
C THR A 696 -2.65 -25.46 -13.77
N TYR A 697 -2.31 -26.67 -14.23
CA TYR A 697 -1.16 -26.87 -15.11
C TYR A 697 -1.41 -26.23 -16.48
N PHE A 698 -2.62 -26.37 -17.02
CA PHE A 698 -3.03 -25.73 -18.28
C PHE A 698 -2.92 -24.21 -18.20
N GLU A 699 -3.46 -23.59 -17.15
CA GLU A 699 -3.45 -22.13 -16.95
C GLU A 699 -2.03 -21.59 -16.72
N SER A 700 -1.21 -22.31 -15.95
CA SER A 700 0.21 -21.96 -15.74
C SER A 700 1.01 -22.00 -17.04
N ALA A 701 0.69 -22.93 -17.96
CA ALA A 701 1.34 -22.98 -19.25
C ALA A 701 1.04 -21.74 -20.11
N LEU A 702 -0.17 -21.17 -20.02
CA LEU A 702 -0.59 -19.97 -20.77
C LEU A 702 0.12 -18.69 -20.33
N THR A 703 0.69 -18.65 -19.12
CA THR A 703 1.40 -17.47 -18.56
C THR A 703 2.92 -17.60 -18.63
N CYS A 704 3.44 -18.70 -19.19
CA CYS A 704 4.87 -18.95 -19.30
C CYS A 704 5.60 -17.87 -20.13
N THR A 705 6.60 -17.21 -19.52
CA THR A 705 7.40 -16.14 -20.15
C THR A 705 8.71 -16.65 -20.78
N MET A 706 8.97 -17.96 -20.73
CA MET A 706 10.23 -18.60 -21.12
C MET A 706 10.37 -18.85 -22.64
N GLY A 707 9.68 -18.07 -23.48
CA GLY A 707 9.91 -17.99 -24.93
C GLY A 707 8.99 -18.83 -25.83
N ALA A 708 8.35 -19.88 -25.32
CA ALA A 708 7.34 -20.66 -26.04
C ALA A 708 5.95 -20.03 -25.80
N ASN A 709 5.41 -19.32 -26.79
CA ASN A 709 4.13 -18.63 -26.66
C ASN A 709 2.95 -19.62 -26.70
N HIS A 710 2.59 -20.20 -25.55
CA HIS A 710 1.51 -21.20 -25.44
C HIS A 710 0.09 -20.62 -25.52
N LYS A 711 -0.05 -19.31 -25.66
CA LYS A 711 -1.34 -18.62 -25.66
C LYS A 711 -1.72 -18.16 -27.08
N ALA A 712 -2.95 -18.47 -27.49
CA ALA A 712 -3.58 -17.96 -28.70
C ALA A 712 -4.98 -17.41 -28.40
N SER A 713 -5.46 -16.52 -29.27
CA SER A 713 -6.77 -15.91 -29.17
C SER A 713 -7.48 -15.84 -30.52
N TYR A 714 -8.81 -15.94 -30.51
CA TYR A 714 -9.66 -15.84 -31.69
C TYR A 714 -10.93 -15.04 -31.36
N THR A 715 -11.25 -14.04 -32.18
CA THR A 715 -12.51 -13.30 -32.10
C THR A 715 -13.48 -13.84 -33.14
N ASP A 716 -14.66 -14.29 -32.69
CA ASP A 716 -15.67 -14.85 -33.57
C ASP A 716 -16.56 -13.79 -34.25
N SER A 717 -17.53 -14.25 -35.05
CA SER A 717 -18.46 -13.38 -35.77
C SER A 717 -19.45 -12.63 -34.86
N GLU A 718 -19.56 -13.01 -33.59
CA GLU A 718 -20.38 -12.36 -32.58
C GLU A 718 -19.57 -11.34 -31.74
N ASN A 719 -18.32 -11.07 -32.14
CA ASN A 719 -17.35 -10.24 -31.42
C ASN A 719 -16.98 -10.79 -30.03
N GLN A 720 -17.17 -12.09 -29.78
CA GLN A 720 -16.65 -12.72 -28.56
C GLN A 720 -15.19 -13.11 -28.77
N THR A 721 -14.34 -12.82 -27.80
CA THR A 721 -12.90 -13.12 -27.86
C THR A 721 -12.58 -14.34 -27.02
N TRP A 722 -12.24 -15.44 -27.68
CA TRP A 722 -11.85 -16.69 -27.04
C TRP A 722 -10.33 -16.76 -26.87
N GLY A 723 -9.86 -17.28 -25.74
CA GLY A 723 -8.43 -17.45 -25.44
C GLY A 723 -8.11 -18.81 -24.84
N GLY A 724 -6.96 -19.37 -25.20
CA GLY A 724 -6.45 -20.62 -24.63
C GLY A 724 -5.21 -21.13 -25.38
N MET A 725 -5.06 -22.46 -25.44
CA MET A 725 -3.86 -23.11 -26.00
C MET A 725 -4.10 -23.61 -27.43
N PRO A 726 -3.18 -23.37 -28.38
CA PRO A 726 -3.18 -24.04 -29.68
C PRO A 726 -3.23 -25.58 -29.54
N LEU A 727 -4.11 -26.23 -30.29
CA LEU A 727 -4.33 -27.68 -30.21
C LEU A 727 -3.06 -28.49 -30.46
N TRP A 728 -2.18 -28.02 -31.34
CA TRP A 728 -0.93 -28.73 -31.67
C TRP A 728 0.05 -28.83 -30.50
N LEU A 729 0.06 -27.86 -29.58
CA LEU A 729 0.86 -27.92 -28.36
C LEU A 729 0.36 -29.03 -27.43
N LEU A 730 -0.96 -29.16 -27.28
CA LEU A 730 -1.58 -30.22 -26.48
C LEU A 730 -1.34 -31.60 -27.09
N VAL A 731 -1.38 -31.71 -28.42
CA VAL A 731 -1.04 -32.95 -29.12
C VAL A 731 0.45 -33.30 -28.95
N GLY A 732 1.33 -32.28 -29.01
CA GLY A 732 2.76 -32.38 -28.80
C GLY A 732 3.17 -33.06 -27.48
N PHE A 733 2.41 -32.83 -26.40
CA PHE A 733 2.65 -33.48 -25.10
C PHE A 733 2.64 -35.01 -25.15
N VAL A 734 1.94 -35.59 -26.12
CA VAL A 734 1.72 -37.04 -26.19
C VAL A 734 2.11 -37.68 -27.51
N ASP A 735 2.56 -36.92 -28.52
CA ASP A 735 3.07 -37.45 -29.79
C ASP A 735 4.62 -37.46 -29.90
N ASP A 736 5.31 -36.85 -28.93
CA ASP A 736 6.77 -36.78 -28.82
C ASP A 736 7.28 -37.20 -27.42
N GLU A 737 8.54 -37.62 -27.33
CA GLU A 737 9.24 -37.83 -26.05
C GLU A 737 9.62 -36.50 -25.39
N ASP A 738 9.87 -35.47 -26.20
CA ASP A 738 10.09 -34.09 -25.74
C ASP A 738 8.74 -33.40 -25.52
N GLN A 739 8.44 -33.05 -24.27
CA GLN A 739 7.13 -32.52 -23.90
C GLN A 739 7.08 -30.99 -23.82
N HIS A 740 8.20 -30.27 -23.99
CA HIS A 740 8.23 -28.84 -23.63
C HIS A 740 9.26 -27.97 -24.38
N SER A 741 10.09 -28.48 -25.29
CA SER A 741 10.95 -27.62 -26.13
C SER A 741 10.23 -27.06 -27.37
N ASP A 742 10.91 -26.18 -28.13
CA ASP A 742 10.42 -25.71 -29.44
C ASP A 742 10.16 -26.85 -30.46
N ASN A 743 10.67 -28.06 -30.18
CA ASN A 743 10.48 -29.27 -30.99
C ASN A 743 9.49 -30.26 -30.37
N ALA A 744 8.77 -29.89 -29.30
CA ALA A 744 7.78 -30.74 -28.61
C ALA A 744 6.47 -30.88 -29.41
N PHE A 745 6.59 -31.36 -30.64
CA PHE A 745 5.53 -31.74 -31.57
C PHE A 745 6.16 -32.56 -32.69
N ASN A 746 5.75 -33.80 -32.87
CA ASN A 746 6.39 -34.70 -33.81
C ASN A 746 5.90 -34.45 -35.26
N GLU A 747 6.49 -33.44 -35.92
CA GLU A 747 6.13 -33.02 -37.28
C GLU A 747 6.15 -34.18 -38.29
N SER A 748 7.09 -35.12 -38.16
CA SER A 748 7.18 -36.27 -39.07
C SER A 748 6.01 -37.23 -38.89
N LEU A 749 5.57 -37.45 -37.65
CA LEU A 749 4.42 -38.28 -37.32
C LEU A 749 3.10 -37.58 -37.73
N ALA A 750 3.01 -36.27 -37.48
CA ALA A 750 1.87 -35.45 -37.90
C ALA A 750 1.72 -35.41 -39.42
N GLN A 751 2.82 -35.31 -40.18
CA GLN A 751 2.80 -35.36 -41.65
C GLN A 751 2.52 -36.76 -42.22
N ALA A 752 2.88 -37.82 -41.50
CA ALA A 752 2.51 -39.19 -41.86
C ALA A 752 0.99 -39.42 -41.75
N GLY A 753 0.31 -38.60 -40.96
CA GLY A 753 -1.13 -38.59 -40.78
C GLY A 753 -1.56 -39.53 -39.66
N TYR A 754 -2.07 -38.96 -38.57
CA TYR A 754 -2.88 -39.61 -37.55
C TYR A 754 -4.15 -38.78 -37.32
N GLN A 755 -5.13 -39.35 -36.62
CA GLN A 755 -6.40 -38.69 -36.31
C GLN A 755 -6.37 -38.17 -34.87
N VAL A 756 -6.72 -36.91 -34.67
CA VAL A 756 -6.86 -36.26 -33.36
C VAL A 756 -8.34 -36.24 -33.01
N VAL A 757 -8.74 -37.02 -32.02
CA VAL A 757 -10.14 -37.16 -31.58
C VAL A 757 -10.34 -36.40 -30.28
N LEU A 758 -11.10 -35.31 -30.33
CA LEU A 758 -11.52 -34.56 -29.14
C LEU A 758 -12.88 -35.08 -28.70
N THR A 759 -13.01 -35.48 -27.43
CA THR A 759 -14.24 -36.05 -26.88
C THR A 759 -14.72 -35.22 -25.70
N ALA A 760 -15.99 -34.84 -25.73
CA ALA A 760 -16.67 -34.14 -24.65
C ALA A 760 -17.15 -35.11 -23.57
N ASP A 761 -17.47 -34.59 -22.38
CA ASP A 761 -17.95 -35.39 -21.24
C ASP A 761 -19.25 -36.16 -21.52
N ASP A 762 -20.09 -35.68 -22.45
CA ASP A 762 -21.31 -36.35 -22.89
C ASP A 762 -21.08 -37.48 -23.92
N GLY A 763 -19.82 -37.68 -24.33
CA GLY A 763 -19.39 -38.68 -25.31
C GLY A 763 -19.48 -38.22 -26.77
N TYR A 764 -19.91 -36.98 -27.05
CA TYR A 764 -19.79 -36.40 -28.38
C TYR A 764 -18.31 -36.21 -28.75
N SER A 765 -17.95 -36.47 -30.01
CA SER A 765 -16.56 -36.33 -30.45
C SER A 765 -16.44 -35.73 -31.85
N VAL A 766 -15.32 -35.05 -32.07
CA VAL A 766 -14.90 -34.52 -33.37
C VAL A 766 -13.50 -35.04 -33.67
N THR A 767 -13.21 -35.24 -34.96
CA THR A 767 -11.93 -35.77 -35.43
C THR A 767 -11.28 -34.79 -36.40
N ILE A 768 -9.99 -34.52 -36.18
CA ILE A 768 -9.17 -33.62 -37.00
C ILE A 768 -7.95 -34.40 -37.50
N ASP A 769 -7.58 -34.25 -38.76
CA ASP A 769 -6.36 -34.86 -39.29
C ASP A 769 -5.12 -34.12 -38.75
N SER A 770 -4.10 -34.86 -38.31
CA SER A 770 -2.88 -34.26 -37.74
C SER A 770 -2.19 -33.28 -38.69
N THR A 771 -2.37 -33.43 -40.01
CA THR A 771 -1.82 -32.50 -41.01
C THR A 771 -2.50 -31.12 -40.99
N GLU A 772 -3.70 -30.99 -40.44
CA GLU A 772 -4.43 -29.72 -40.33
C GLU A 772 -3.93 -28.87 -39.14
N ILE A 773 -3.38 -29.52 -38.11
CA ILE A 773 -2.90 -28.88 -36.89
C ILE A 773 -1.38 -28.68 -36.87
N ASP A 774 -0.64 -29.13 -37.87
CA ASP A 774 0.83 -29.01 -37.93
C ASP A 774 1.29 -27.55 -37.75
N ARG A 775 1.77 -27.25 -36.53
CA ARG A 775 2.08 -25.90 -36.02
C ARG A 775 1.05 -24.82 -36.38
N ASN A 776 -0.22 -25.22 -36.39
CA ASN A 776 -1.31 -24.35 -36.82
C ASN A 776 -2.06 -23.78 -35.61
N ASN A 777 -2.02 -22.46 -35.45
CA ASN A 777 -2.70 -21.76 -34.37
C ASN A 777 -4.18 -21.49 -34.65
N ASP A 778 -4.71 -21.94 -35.79
CA ASP A 778 -6.11 -21.73 -36.16
C ASP A 778 -7.09 -22.67 -35.42
N TYR A 779 -6.56 -23.60 -34.61
CA TYR A 779 -7.31 -24.49 -33.72
C TYR A 779 -6.86 -24.23 -32.28
N ILE A 780 -7.78 -23.68 -31.47
CA ILE A 780 -7.51 -23.24 -30.10
C ILE A 780 -8.45 -24.00 -29.17
N VAL A 781 -7.88 -24.66 -28.16
CA VAL A 781 -8.64 -25.20 -27.03
C VAL A 781 -8.71 -24.08 -25.98
N ALA A 782 -9.85 -23.39 -25.95
CA ALA A 782 -10.10 -22.21 -25.14
C ALA A 782 -10.61 -22.55 -23.75
N ASN A 783 -10.02 -21.91 -22.73
CA ASN A 783 -10.50 -21.90 -21.35
C ASN A 783 -11.03 -20.51 -20.92
N THR A 784 -10.89 -19.49 -21.78
CA THR A 784 -11.35 -18.12 -21.52
C THR A 784 -12.26 -17.58 -22.62
N LEU A 785 -13.27 -16.81 -22.21
CA LEU A 785 -14.22 -16.08 -23.05
C LEU A 785 -14.24 -14.61 -22.63
N ASN A 786 -13.99 -13.71 -23.57
CA ASN A 786 -13.84 -12.26 -23.37
C ASN A 786 -12.80 -11.89 -22.29
N GLY A 787 -11.74 -12.70 -22.17
CA GLY A 787 -10.66 -12.48 -21.20
C GLY A 787 -10.93 -13.01 -19.79
N LEU A 788 -12.10 -13.61 -19.55
CA LEU A 788 -12.48 -14.23 -18.29
C LEU A 788 -12.48 -15.77 -18.43
N ASN A 789 -12.21 -16.48 -17.34
CA ASN A 789 -12.39 -17.94 -17.31
C ASN A 789 -13.85 -18.29 -17.63
N ILE A 790 -14.06 -19.37 -18.39
CA ILE A 790 -15.41 -19.86 -18.67
C ILE A 790 -16.01 -20.39 -17.35
N SER A 791 -17.19 -19.89 -16.97
CA SER A 791 -17.90 -20.31 -15.75
C SER A 791 -18.38 -21.76 -15.85
N ASN A 792 -18.39 -22.51 -14.74
CA ASN A 792 -18.89 -23.90 -14.66
C ASN A 792 -20.37 -24.09 -15.02
N ASP A 793 -21.18 -23.03 -14.90
CA ASP A 793 -22.58 -23.01 -15.30
C ASP A 793 -22.78 -22.70 -16.79
N ASP A 794 -21.69 -22.42 -17.52
CA ASP A 794 -21.70 -22.16 -18.96
C ASP A 794 -21.55 -23.47 -19.76
N ASP A 795 -22.37 -23.66 -20.80
CA ASP A 795 -22.34 -24.84 -21.69
C ASP A 795 -20.98 -25.05 -22.40
N ASN A 796 -20.10 -24.04 -22.39
CA ASN A 796 -18.75 -24.05 -22.97
C ASN A 796 -17.68 -24.58 -22.00
N TRP A 797 -17.98 -24.71 -20.71
CA TRP A 797 -17.06 -25.21 -19.69
C TRP A 797 -16.77 -26.70 -19.86
N PRO A 798 -15.59 -27.22 -19.49
CA PRO A 798 -14.40 -26.48 -19.06
C PRO A 798 -13.55 -25.95 -20.21
N LEU A 799 -13.63 -26.59 -21.38
CA LEU A 799 -12.79 -26.31 -22.54
C LEU A 799 -13.60 -26.38 -23.84
N ARG A 800 -13.36 -25.43 -24.75
CA ARG A 800 -14.01 -25.37 -26.07
C ARG A 800 -13.02 -25.28 -27.22
N LEU A 801 -13.25 -26.04 -28.28
CA LEU A 801 -12.50 -25.91 -29.52
C LEU A 801 -13.08 -24.76 -30.35
N VAL A 802 -12.23 -23.78 -30.64
CA VAL A 802 -12.52 -22.57 -31.39
C VAL A 802 -11.36 -22.21 -32.31
N GLY A 803 -11.54 -21.21 -33.17
CA GLY A 803 -10.48 -20.68 -34.02
C GLY A 803 -10.93 -20.48 -35.47
N PRO A 804 -10.13 -19.80 -36.31
CA PRO A 804 -10.45 -19.50 -37.70
C PRO A 804 -10.80 -20.74 -38.55
N ALA A 805 -10.22 -21.90 -38.25
CA ALA A 805 -10.45 -23.15 -38.97
C ALA A 805 -11.59 -24.00 -38.37
N VAL A 806 -12.17 -23.58 -37.24
CA VAL A 806 -13.18 -24.33 -36.50
C VAL A 806 -14.57 -23.74 -36.79
N SER A 807 -15.42 -24.52 -37.46
CA SER A 807 -16.80 -24.09 -37.77
C SER A 807 -17.81 -25.24 -37.71
N GLY A 808 -19.08 -24.89 -37.47
CA GLY A 808 -20.18 -25.85 -37.44
C GLY A 808 -19.96 -26.97 -36.40
N GLN A 809 -20.10 -28.22 -36.83
CA GLN A 809 -19.97 -29.40 -35.97
C GLN A 809 -18.54 -29.62 -35.42
N LEU A 810 -17.52 -28.91 -35.91
CA LEU A 810 -16.17 -28.98 -35.35
C LEU A 810 -16.01 -28.18 -34.07
N SER A 811 -16.88 -27.19 -33.78
CA SER A 811 -16.80 -26.41 -32.53
C SER A 811 -17.45 -27.17 -31.38
N ILE A 812 -16.64 -28.02 -30.74
CA ILE A 812 -17.01 -28.84 -29.59
C ILE A 812 -16.72 -28.08 -28.29
N GLY A 813 -17.70 -28.02 -27.38
CA GLY A 813 -17.51 -27.59 -25.99
C GLY A 813 -17.36 -28.79 -25.05
N GLN A 814 -17.16 -28.54 -23.75
CA GLN A 814 -17.08 -29.59 -22.73
C GLN A 814 -15.97 -30.63 -22.99
N ILE A 815 -14.85 -30.25 -23.60
CA ILE A 815 -13.78 -31.18 -23.98
C ILE A 815 -13.13 -31.78 -22.73
N ALA A 816 -13.17 -33.10 -22.62
CA ALA A 816 -12.61 -33.86 -21.49
C ALA A 816 -11.40 -34.71 -21.88
N SER A 817 -11.29 -35.10 -23.16
CA SER A 817 -10.13 -35.86 -23.63
C SER A 817 -9.74 -35.57 -25.08
N ILE A 818 -8.45 -35.75 -25.38
CA ILE A 818 -7.87 -35.70 -26.73
C ILE A 818 -7.07 -36.98 -26.95
N LYS A 819 -7.49 -37.77 -27.94
CA LYS A 819 -6.88 -39.06 -28.27
C LYS A 819 -6.31 -39.07 -29.69
N LEU A 820 -5.08 -39.56 -29.84
CA LEU A 820 -4.41 -39.70 -31.12
C LEU A 820 -4.54 -41.14 -31.61
N LEU A 821 -5.12 -41.33 -32.80
CA LEU A 821 -5.32 -42.63 -33.42
C LEU A 821 -4.51 -42.72 -34.71
N ALA A 822 -3.84 -43.85 -34.97
CA ALA A 822 -3.18 -44.07 -36.24
C ALA A 822 -4.18 -43.91 -37.41
N LYS A 823 -3.80 -43.17 -38.46
CA LYS A 823 -4.64 -43.03 -39.66
C LYS A 823 -4.71 -44.39 -40.35
N ASP A 824 -5.92 -44.92 -40.48
CA ASP A 824 -6.14 -46.14 -41.24
C ASP A 824 -5.76 -45.91 -42.71
N ASN A 825 -4.56 -46.34 -43.09
CA ASN A 825 -4.08 -46.36 -44.47
C ASN A 825 -4.73 -47.49 -45.28
N GLY A 826 -6.06 -47.65 -45.17
CA GLY A 826 -6.79 -48.71 -45.85
C GLY A 826 -6.21 -50.09 -45.52
N ASN A 827 -6.11 -50.41 -44.24
CA ASN A 827 -5.75 -51.75 -43.81
C ASN A 827 -6.66 -52.77 -44.53
N PRO A 828 -6.13 -53.91 -45.00
CA PRO A 828 -6.95 -54.88 -45.69
C PRO A 828 -8.07 -55.39 -44.78
N VAL A 829 -9.29 -55.38 -45.29
CA VAL A 829 -10.49 -55.79 -44.54
C VAL A 829 -11.33 -56.69 -45.44
N TYR A 830 -11.84 -57.77 -44.87
CA TYR A 830 -12.68 -58.75 -45.53
C TYR A 830 -13.95 -58.98 -44.73
N THR A 831 -15.10 -58.85 -45.36
CA THR A 831 -16.33 -59.36 -44.75
C THR A 831 -16.31 -60.88 -44.75
N VAL A 832 -16.28 -61.47 -43.56
CA VAL A 832 -16.42 -62.92 -43.35
C VAL A 832 -17.87 -63.23 -42.96
N SER A 833 -18.46 -64.27 -43.55
CA SER A 833 -19.87 -64.61 -43.29
C SER A 833 -20.09 -66.12 -43.32
N PRO A 834 -20.41 -66.75 -42.17
CA PRO A 834 -20.76 -68.17 -42.11
C PRO A 834 -21.94 -68.53 -43.00
N VAL A 835 -21.80 -69.59 -43.78
CA VAL A 835 -22.88 -70.13 -44.62
C VAL A 835 -23.91 -70.82 -43.73
N SER A 836 -25.20 -70.64 -44.02
CA SER A 836 -26.27 -71.30 -43.26
C SER A 836 -26.26 -72.82 -43.49
N ASP A 837 -26.37 -73.61 -42.41
CA ASP A 837 -26.43 -75.07 -42.44
C ASP A 837 -27.33 -75.62 -41.33
N ASP A 838 -27.97 -76.76 -41.57
CA ASP A 838 -28.81 -77.43 -40.58
C ASP A 838 -28.01 -77.92 -39.36
N ALA A 839 -26.70 -78.13 -39.48
CA ALA A 839 -25.83 -78.65 -38.43
C ALA A 839 -25.48 -77.64 -37.32
N TYR A 840 -25.53 -76.34 -37.57
CA TYR A 840 -25.07 -75.31 -36.63
C TYR A 840 -25.89 -74.01 -36.68
N ILE A 841 -25.68 -73.15 -35.69
CA ILE A 841 -26.26 -71.81 -35.57
C ILE A 841 -25.11 -70.81 -35.73
N ASN A 842 -25.28 -69.83 -36.62
CA ASN A 842 -24.32 -68.77 -36.83
C ASN A 842 -24.47 -67.69 -35.75
N GLY A 843 -23.35 -67.16 -35.27
CA GLY A 843 -23.30 -66.04 -34.34
C GLY A 843 -21.95 -65.34 -34.44
N ALA A 844 -21.65 -64.43 -33.52
CA ALA A 844 -20.36 -63.76 -33.44
C ALA A 844 -19.93 -63.58 -31.97
N THR A 845 -18.65 -63.38 -31.73
CA THR A 845 -18.14 -62.91 -30.42
C THR A 845 -18.44 -61.42 -30.24
N THR A 846 -18.25 -60.90 -29.01
CA THR A 846 -18.31 -59.45 -28.72
C THR A 846 -17.40 -58.64 -29.64
N ASP A 847 -16.25 -59.22 -29.98
CA ASP A 847 -15.21 -58.58 -30.80
C ASP A 847 -15.41 -58.84 -32.31
N GLY A 848 -16.63 -59.23 -32.73
CA GLY A 848 -16.99 -59.38 -34.15
C GLY A 848 -16.56 -60.69 -34.83
N ILE A 849 -15.84 -61.59 -34.16
CA ILE A 849 -15.39 -62.86 -34.76
C ILE A 849 -16.57 -63.82 -34.98
N ASN A 850 -16.77 -64.25 -36.23
CA ASN A 850 -17.84 -65.17 -36.59
C ASN A 850 -17.70 -66.57 -35.95
N THR A 851 -18.83 -67.11 -35.51
CA THR A 851 -18.92 -68.42 -34.84
C THR A 851 -20.02 -69.29 -35.43
N MET A 852 -19.81 -70.60 -35.43
CA MET A 852 -20.77 -71.62 -35.84
C MET A 852 -20.91 -72.64 -34.71
N THR A 853 -22.03 -72.58 -33.99
CA THR A 853 -22.30 -73.43 -32.81
C THR A 853 -23.12 -74.65 -33.20
N VAL A 854 -22.60 -75.85 -32.92
CA VAL A 854 -23.20 -77.12 -33.34
C VAL A 854 -24.50 -77.39 -32.57
N LYS A 855 -25.59 -77.61 -33.30
CA LYS A 855 -26.94 -77.81 -32.73
C LYS A 855 -27.03 -79.10 -31.92
N THR A 856 -27.98 -79.13 -30.98
CA THR A 856 -28.31 -80.33 -30.20
C THR A 856 -28.61 -81.53 -31.10
N GLY A 857 -28.05 -82.69 -30.77
CA GLY A 857 -28.24 -83.93 -31.54
C GLY A 857 -27.28 -84.12 -32.73
N ILE A 858 -26.49 -83.11 -33.09
CA ILE A 858 -25.49 -83.20 -34.16
C ILE A 858 -24.14 -83.65 -33.60
N SER A 859 -23.54 -84.68 -34.20
CA SER A 859 -22.17 -85.13 -33.88
C SER A 859 -21.51 -85.83 -35.08
N GLY A 860 -20.21 -86.12 -34.96
CA GLY A 860 -19.42 -86.74 -36.02
C GLY A 860 -18.70 -85.72 -36.90
N PHE A 861 -18.11 -86.17 -38.01
CA PHE A 861 -17.38 -85.30 -38.93
C PHE A 861 -18.35 -84.39 -39.71
N LYS A 862 -18.17 -83.07 -39.62
CA LYS A 862 -18.99 -82.03 -40.24
C LYS A 862 -18.12 -80.95 -40.87
N TYR A 863 -18.64 -80.31 -41.92
CA TYR A 863 -17.98 -79.22 -42.63
C TYR A 863 -18.59 -77.87 -42.24
N PHE A 864 -17.75 -76.85 -42.16
CA PHE A 864 -18.09 -75.49 -41.79
C PHE A 864 -17.55 -74.57 -42.87
N THR A 865 -18.42 -73.75 -43.45
CA THR A 865 -18.10 -72.93 -44.62
C THR A 865 -18.32 -71.46 -44.30
N ILE A 866 -17.40 -70.61 -44.73
CA ILE A 866 -17.56 -69.15 -44.71
C ILE A 866 -17.45 -68.59 -46.12
N ASN A 867 -18.25 -67.59 -46.43
CA ASN A 867 -18.05 -66.70 -47.57
C ASN A 867 -17.15 -65.54 -47.15
N ILE A 868 -16.33 -65.07 -48.08
CA ILE A 868 -15.33 -64.02 -47.86
C ILE A 868 -15.46 -63.02 -49.01
N THR A 869 -15.61 -61.74 -48.66
CA THR A 869 -15.68 -60.65 -49.63
C THR A 869 -14.66 -59.58 -49.24
N PRO A 870 -13.67 -59.24 -50.10
CA PRO A 870 -12.76 -58.15 -49.83
C PRO A 870 -13.52 -56.82 -49.77
N VAL A 871 -13.37 -56.09 -48.67
CA VAL A 871 -13.76 -54.67 -48.51
C VAL A 871 -12.60 -53.80 -48.99
N THR A 872 -11.40 -54.08 -48.45
CA THR A 872 -10.12 -53.52 -48.92
C THR A 872 -9.17 -54.68 -49.17
N PRO A 873 -8.73 -54.92 -50.43
CA PRO A 873 -7.86 -56.05 -50.78
C PRO A 873 -6.50 -56.06 -50.07
N HIS A 874 -5.95 -57.23 -49.78
CA HIS A 874 -4.59 -57.41 -49.26
C HIS A 874 -3.64 -57.88 -50.37
N ALA A 875 -2.52 -57.20 -50.56
CA ALA A 875 -1.53 -57.62 -51.54
C ALA A 875 -0.80 -58.89 -51.09
N GLY A 876 -1.32 -60.07 -51.40
CA GLY A 876 -0.66 -61.33 -51.08
C GLY A 876 -1.59 -62.52 -50.96
N LYS A 877 -1.28 -63.39 -49.99
CA LYS A 877 -2.14 -64.51 -49.60
C LYS A 877 -2.45 -64.40 -48.13
N GLU A 878 -3.74 -64.40 -47.81
CA GLU A 878 -4.29 -64.34 -46.47
C GLU A 878 -4.53 -65.76 -45.95
N THR A 879 -4.71 -65.87 -44.65
CA THR A 879 -4.97 -67.15 -43.99
C THR A 879 -6.34 -67.12 -43.31
N VAL A 880 -7.25 -67.95 -43.78
CA VAL A 880 -8.50 -68.22 -43.06
C VAL A 880 -8.24 -69.29 -42.01
N VAL A 881 -8.61 -68.99 -40.77
CA VAL A 881 -8.41 -69.85 -39.61
C VAL A 881 -9.77 -70.30 -39.06
N PHE A 882 -9.93 -71.61 -38.91
CA PHE A 882 -11.04 -72.24 -38.20
C PHE A 882 -10.53 -72.86 -36.90
N THR A 883 -11.08 -72.43 -35.77
CA THR A 883 -10.72 -72.96 -34.44
C THR A 883 -11.89 -73.73 -33.85
N HIS A 884 -11.67 -75.00 -33.51
CA HIS A 884 -12.67 -75.88 -32.91
C HIS A 884 -12.58 -75.84 -31.39
N LEU A 885 -13.64 -75.41 -30.72
CA LEU A 885 -13.73 -75.32 -29.26
C LEU A 885 -14.82 -76.23 -28.71
N ARG A 886 -14.55 -76.80 -27.52
CA ARG A 886 -15.55 -77.49 -26.69
C ARG A 886 -15.43 -76.98 -25.27
N ASN A 887 -16.52 -76.45 -24.71
CA ASN A 887 -16.54 -75.84 -23.37
C ASN A 887 -15.42 -74.78 -23.18
N GLY A 888 -15.15 -73.98 -24.21
CA GLY A 888 -14.10 -72.96 -24.19
C GLY A 888 -12.67 -73.46 -24.42
N VAL A 889 -12.43 -74.77 -24.48
CA VAL A 889 -11.10 -75.35 -24.74
C VAL A 889 -10.92 -75.66 -26.22
N GLN A 890 -9.82 -75.21 -26.82
CA GLN A 890 -9.46 -75.50 -28.21
C GLN A 890 -9.06 -76.98 -28.37
N LEU A 891 -9.76 -77.68 -29.27
CA LEU A 891 -9.51 -79.08 -29.61
C LEU A 891 -8.72 -79.26 -30.90
N GLY A 892 -8.76 -78.26 -31.78
CA GLY A 892 -8.07 -78.30 -33.06
C GLY A 892 -8.17 -76.99 -33.81
N ILE A 893 -7.30 -76.84 -34.80
CA ILE A 893 -7.24 -75.70 -35.70
C ILE A 893 -7.08 -76.21 -37.14
N ASN A 894 -7.74 -75.55 -38.07
CA ASN A 894 -7.53 -75.73 -39.51
C ASN A 894 -7.29 -74.36 -40.13
N ALA A 895 -6.28 -74.24 -40.97
CA ALA A 895 -5.94 -73.00 -41.64
C ALA A 895 -5.81 -73.23 -43.14
N THR A 896 -6.41 -72.35 -43.94
CA THR A 896 -6.32 -72.36 -45.40
C THR A 896 -5.72 -71.04 -45.86
N ARG A 897 -4.58 -71.12 -46.57
CA ARG A 897 -3.89 -69.94 -47.13
C ARG A 897 -4.14 -69.84 -48.62
N ALA A 898 -4.72 -68.75 -49.06
CA ALA A 898 -5.04 -68.45 -50.45
C ALA A 898 -5.04 -66.93 -50.67
N ASP A 899 -5.15 -66.51 -51.92
CA ASP A 899 -5.44 -65.12 -52.25
C ASP A 899 -6.97 -64.96 -52.17
N PHE A 900 -7.46 -64.38 -51.07
CA PHE A 900 -8.89 -64.23 -50.79
C PHE A 900 -9.48 -62.94 -51.38
N ASP A 901 -8.67 -62.15 -52.10
CA ASP A 901 -9.18 -61.14 -53.03
C ASP A 901 -9.88 -61.79 -54.22
N THR A 902 -9.44 -63.00 -54.59
CA THR A 902 -9.97 -63.77 -55.71
C THR A 902 -10.75 -65.02 -55.29
N VAL A 903 -10.43 -65.61 -54.13
CA VAL A 903 -11.14 -66.76 -53.55
C VAL A 903 -12.24 -66.27 -52.61
N THR A 904 -13.50 -66.66 -52.88
CA THR A 904 -14.66 -66.10 -52.17
C THR A 904 -15.22 -66.97 -51.05
N SER A 905 -14.62 -68.13 -50.76
CA SER A 905 -15.07 -69.01 -49.68
C SER A 905 -13.97 -69.94 -49.16
N ALA A 906 -14.10 -70.35 -47.90
CA ALA A 906 -13.24 -71.34 -47.28
C ALA A 906 -14.08 -72.35 -46.48
N GLN A 907 -13.63 -73.61 -46.42
CA GLN A 907 -14.32 -74.68 -45.70
C GLN A 907 -13.34 -75.55 -44.92
N ALA A 908 -13.69 -75.89 -43.68
CA ALA A 908 -12.94 -76.82 -42.84
C ALA A 908 -13.85 -77.90 -42.23
N GLY A 909 -13.30 -79.11 -42.06
CA GLY A 909 -14.00 -80.26 -41.49
C GLY A 909 -13.50 -80.59 -40.08
N PHE A 910 -14.43 -80.77 -39.13
CA PHE A 910 -14.12 -81.13 -37.74
C PHE A 910 -15.00 -82.27 -37.25
N ASN A 911 -14.47 -83.11 -36.35
CA ASN A 911 -15.26 -84.12 -35.65
C ASN A 911 -15.90 -83.51 -34.39
N VAL A 912 -17.19 -83.19 -34.48
CA VAL A 912 -17.88 -82.34 -33.49
C VAL A 912 -18.87 -83.11 -32.61
N LYS A 913 -19.25 -82.48 -31.51
CA LYS A 913 -20.40 -82.83 -30.64
C LYS A 913 -21.32 -81.62 -30.52
N ALA A 914 -22.57 -81.86 -30.13
CA ALA A 914 -23.52 -80.80 -29.81
C ALA A 914 -22.92 -79.82 -28.79
N GLY A 915 -23.05 -78.51 -29.07
CA GLY A 915 -22.48 -77.44 -28.26
C GLY A 915 -21.02 -77.07 -28.56
N ASP A 916 -20.34 -77.80 -29.44
CA ASP A 916 -19.03 -77.37 -29.94
C ASP A 916 -19.17 -76.08 -30.76
N VAL A 917 -18.15 -75.22 -30.71
CA VAL A 917 -18.12 -73.93 -31.43
C VAL A 917 -16.96 -73.93 -32.40
N ILE A 918 -17.22 -73.60 -33.66
CA ILE A 918 -16.18 -73.29 -34.64
C ILE A 918 -16.09 -71.78 -34.80
N LYS A 919 -14.96 -71.17 -34.40
CA LYS A 919 -14.64 -69.77 -34.71
C LYS A 919 -13.98 -69.70 -36.07
N ALA A 920 -14.37 -68.76 -36.91
CA ALA A 920 -13.78 -68.55 -38.22
C ALA A 920 -13.42 -67.07 -38.42
N TYR A 921 -12.19 -66.81 -38.84
CA TYR A 921 -11.67 -65.46 -39.10
C TYR A 921 -10.56 -65.51 -40.15
N ILE A 922 -10.23 -64.36 -40.73
CA ILE A 922 -9.13 -64.19 -41.69
C ILE A 922 -8.03 -63.34 -41.07
N VAL A 923 -6.78 -63.70 -41.34
CA VAL A 923 -5.58 -62.96 -40.92
C VAL A 923 -4.65 -62.77 -42.11
N ASP A 924 -3.72 -61.82 -41.98
CA ASP A 924 -2.65 -61.58 -42.97
C ASP A 924 -1.78 -62.81 -43.21
N GLU A 925 -1.12 -63.34 -42.18
CA GLU A 925 -0.27 -64.52 -42.28
C GLU A 925 -0.25 -65.30 -40.96
N LEU A 926 -0.44 -66.63 -41.03
CA LEU A 926 -0.17 -67.51 -39.90
C LEU A 926 1.21 -68.18 -40.07
N THR A 927 2.16 -67.83 -39.20
CA THR A 927 3.56 -68.30 -39.25
C THR A 927 4.01 -68.91 -37.92
N ASN A 928 5.16 -69.60 -37.93
CA ASN A 928 5.83 -70.12 -36.73
C ASN A 928 6.89 -69.14 -36.18
N ASP A 929 7.01 -67.94 -36.73
CA ASP A 929 7.93 -66.91 -36.25
C ASP A 929 7.45 -66.35 -34.90
N LEU A 930 8.31 -66.42 -33.88
CA LEU A 930 7.99 -65.97 -32.52
C LEU A 930 7.93 -64.43 -32.39
N THR A 931 8.39 -63.71 -33.42
CA THR A 931 8.37 -62.24 -33.48
C THR A 931 7.21 -61.68 -34.29
N PHE A 932 6.34 -62.55 -34.82
CA PHE A 932 5.22 -62.16 -35.67
C PHE A 932 3.89 -62.55 -35.04
N ASN A 933 3.00 -61.57 -34.85
CA ASN A 933 1.62 -61.80 -34.44
C ASN A 933 0.69 -61.54 -35.65
N PRO A 934 -0.16 -62.51 -36.04
CA PRO A 934 -1.10 -62.32 -37.13
C PRO A 934 -2.10 -61.18 -36.84
N ILE A 935 -2.35 -60.36 -37.85
CA ILE A 935 -3.35 -59.28 -37.81
C ILE A 935 -4.67 -59.83 -38.34
N VAL A 936 -5.76 -59.68 -37.59
CA VAL A 936 -7.10 -60.05 -38.04
C VAL A 936 -7.59 -59.03 -39.08
N LEU A 937 -8.03 -59.52 -40.23
CA LEU A 937 -8.40 -58.70 -41.40
C LEU A 937 -9.92 -58.73 -41.66
N GLN A 938 -10.78 -58.84 -40.64
CA GLN A 938 -12.25 -58.95 -40.84
C GLN A 938 -13.06 -57.87 -40.15
#